data_AF-A0A418X3M3-F1
#
_entry.id   AF-A0A418X3M3-F1
#
_cell.length_a   1.000
_cell.length_b   1.000
_cell.length_c   1.000
_cell.angle_alpha   90.00
_cell.angle_beta   90.00
_cell.angle_gamma   90.00
#
_symmetry.space_group_name_H-M   'P 1'
#
loop_
_entity.id
_entity.type
_entity.pdbx_description
1 polymer ?
#
loop_
_entity_poly.entity_id
_entity_poly.type
_entity_poly.pdbx_seq_one_letter_code
_entity_poly.pdbx_strand_id
1 'polypeptide(L)'
;MQFALLQRNQYTPFRAECMFDNKEKSMTRAGNTLQRIGLYAGLAYLAFVIYGSLVPLGFTYLDPSEAWQAFGRIPYLALGIGSRADWIANILLYIPLTFIWSGVVSQAARASARIAGSLAVLAAAIALCVGIEFAQLYFPPRTVSLNDILAEVIGSVAGIVLWHALGARMIPWLAALRAGGNAGRLAALSTALAIYVPAYLALSLFPFDVVVSSAELAARLGNGRDNLWLSLDAYRSPARCAVQLTLEVLLALPLGIMAVRFTPAFSRTPDRSSVRIALLAGAVLGLTIEGAQLLLNSGVSQGMSVLTRAAGAGLGALACKHLPAERAARAFILLRKARWLALPLVPLYVAGLALLQGWKMHEWLDWDSALQRLPDVHFLPFYYHYFTTETAALVSFWFTSLAYAPPGVLLFWMTDTARRRGMLASAILGALLASVFEFAKLFQRHLHPDPTNVLIGAAAAAAACWLMHWLNAMLTPAVAAHSHTHPATATATPLPAQQADTSAHGGFKVPALVCASLLAWAIADYPLGMHWLAAGLATYLVILYRWQHAWLVLVPAALPVLDLAPLSGRFFADEFDYLLLATIALAYWRWPPGKSAHRLAPAALCVFALFLLSAVSAVLIGASPFPSLDINAFSSYYSPYNALRMGKGLMWAMLLLPLLKHELDRDAATAHRRFAFGMTLGVCAAGASVLWERIAFPGLFNFSSGYRVVGMFSGMHVGGAAIEAYLVLAMPFVAWWSLTVRHPLARLFGASVFALGVYAMVVTYARGGYIALALGMVVLAVAALLRTPASSGPLRAAAGAAVLLAGAAAAWLVVHGTHLNDRFSTSGSDLHARAAHWEDALQMMDDDVATTLFGMGTGRYPGLYLWRSGEGVKPATYGFRNETGNTWLALGGGSPLYVEQIVNVQGNRRYRLSFSARSSAGTGELRLPLCEKWMLYSANCIAQSVRLGETNGQWKRFSVEFDTTRLPSREWYAQRLLKLSIHNPHAASVADIDDVSLMSDDGRELLRNGSFTQGMDHWFFATDNHLPWHIENLWLQLYFEQGAVGLLLFALLAVQSGVALRRRHRDKGLPVPALAAALIGFLALGALNSLFDFPRLSLLFYLLASSAMLQVTPRSRAASDDDEHALAPAHRDVRRERAYIAAHATM
;
A
#
# COMPACT_ATOMS: atom_id res chain seq x y z
N MET A 1 45.36 72.75 -45.22
CA MET A 1 46.26 71.60 -45.49
C MET A 1 45.76 70.48 -44.58
N GLN A 2 45.24 69.36 -45.10
CA GLN A 2 46.10 68.20 -45.43
C GLN A 2 47.11 67.93 -44.29
N PHE A 3 47.29 66.75 -43.71
CA PHE A 3 47.11 65.37 -44.13
C PHE A 3 47.64 64.53 -42.93
N ALA A 4 47.50 63.19 -43.02
CA ALA A 4 48.39 62.22 -42.38
C ALA A 4 48.28 62.04 -40.83
N LEU A 5 48.29 60.83 -40.26
CA LEU A 5 48.67 59.49 -40.73
C LEU A 5 48.19 58.41 -39.73
N LEU A 6 47.97 57.20 -40.26
CA LEU A 6 48.19 55.86 -39.67
C LEU A 6 47.15 55.18 -38.74
N GLN A 7 46.50 54.17 -39.34
CA GLN A 7 46.28 52.78 -38.89
C GLN A 7 45.97 52.46 -37.41
N ARG A 8 44.75 51.94 -37.15
CA ARG A 8 44.49 50.55 -36.71
C ARG A 8 42.99 50.31 -36.45
N ASN A 9 42.43 49.29 -37.10
CA ASN A 9 41.12 48.72 -36.81
C ASN A 9 41.13 47.99 -35.45
N GLN A 10 40.31 48.44 -34.50
CA GLN A 10 39.80 47.62 -33.40
C GLN A 10 38.34 48.01 -33.11
N TYR A 11 37.42 47.09 -33.41
CA TYR A 11 36.04 47.11 -32.93
C TYR A 11 35.99 46.59 -31.48
N THR A 12 35.43 47.37 -30.56
CA THR A 12 35.00 46.95 -29.23
C THR A 12 33.47 47.01 -29.14
N PRO A 13 32.78 45.96 -28.61
CA PRO A 13 31.33 45.98 -28.43
C PRO A 13 30.94 46.57 -27.07
N PHE A 14 29.92 47.42 -27.07
CA PHE A 14 29.36 48.06 -25.88
C PHE A 14 28.35 47.10 -25.19
N ARG A 15 28.65 46.81 -23.91
CA ARG A 15 27.88 46.14 -22.83
C ARG A 15 26.39 45.87 -23.05
N ALA A 16 26.04 44.57 -23.06
CA ALA A 16 24.71 44.01 -22.79
C ALA A 16 24.69 43.14 -21.51
N GLU A 17 25.43 43.52 -20.45
CA GLU A 17 25.58 42.70 -19.23
C GLU A 17 24.70 43.10 -18.03
N CYS A 18 24.01 44.24 -18.05
CA CYS A 18 23.30 44.70 -16.84
C CYS A 18 21.89 44.11 -16.59
N MET A 19 21.34 43.29 -17.49
CA MET A 19 19.96 42.79 -17.35
C MET A 19 19.83 41.30 -17.00
N PHE A 20 20.83 40.46 -17.32
CA PHE A 20 20.84 39.04 -16.95
C PHE A 20 21.36 38.80 -15.51
N ASP A 21 22.36 39.57 -15.08
CA ASP A 21 23.00 39.42 -13.76
C ASP A 21 22.03 39.73 -12.59
N ASN A 22 21.07 40.65 -12.78
CA ASN A 22 20.07 40.99 -11.76
C ASN A 22 19.00 39.90 -11.55
N LYS A 23 18.66 39.11 -12.58
CA LYS A 23 17.63 38.07 -12.50
C LYS A 23 18.18 36.83 -11.80
N GLU A 24 19.42 36.46 -12.13
CA GLU A 24 20.15 35.34 -11.55
C GLU A 24 20.53 35.62 -10.08
N LYS A 25 20.97 36.84 -9.76
CA LYS A 25 21.16 37.31 -8.37
C LYS A 25 19.87 37.37 -7.56
N SER A 26 18.72 37.71 -8.16
CA SER A 26 17.44 37.71 -7.40
C SER A 26 16.93 36.30 -7.07
N MET A 27 17.13 35.33 -7.98
CA MET A 27 16.70 33.94 -7.78
C MET A 27 17.57 33.21 -6.75
N THR A 28 18.89 33.43 -6.77
CA THR A 28 19.84 32.88 -5.79
C THR A 28 19.62 33.46 -4.38
N ARG A 29 19.33 34.76 -4.27
CA ARG A 29 19.04 35.42 -2.97
C ARG A 29 17.73 34.95 -2.33
N ALA A 30 16.72 34.61 -3.14
CA ALA A 30 15.45 34.05 -2.66
C ALA A 30 15.61 32.60 -2.15
N GLY A 31 16.38 31.76 -2.86
CA GLY A 31 16.70 30.39 -2.46
C GLY A 31 17.44 30.31 -1.11
N ASN A 32 18.47 31.14 -0.93
CA ASN A 32 19.23 31.20 0.33
C ASN A 32 18.40 31.63 1.55
N THR A 33 17.36 32.45 1.34
CA THR A 33 16.53 32.90 2.46
C THR A 33 15.50 31.85 2.88
N LEU A 34 14.94 31.09 1.94
CA LEU A 34 14.07 29.95 2.23
C LEU A 34 14.81 28.85 2.98
N GLN A 35 16.06 28.59 2.62
CA GLN A 35 16.92 27.63 3.30
C GLN A 35 17.16 28.00 4.77
N ARG A 36 17.47 29.28 5.04
CA ARG A 36 17.63 29.77 6.42
C ARG A 36 16.35 29.60 7.24
N ILE A 37 15.18 29.88 6.66
CA ILE A 37 13.90 29.69 7.34
C ILE A 37 13.66 28.20 7.65
N GLY A 38 13.89 27.32 6.66
CA GLY A 38 13.79 25.88 6.85
C GLY A 38 14.74 25.35 7.94
N LEU A 39 15.97 25.86 7.99
CA LEU A 39 16.94 25.50 9.01
C LEU A 39 16.48 25.90 10.42
N TYR A 40 16.06 27.16 10.62
CA TYR A 40 15.58 27.61 11.94
C TYR A 40 14.30 26.88 12.35
N ALA A 41 13.39 26.61 11.42
CA ALA A 41 12.19 25.82 11.68
C ALA A 41 12.55 24.37 12.05
N GLY A 42 13.49 23.75 11.35
CA GLY A 42 13.97 22.40 11.64
C GLY A 42 14.65 22.29 12.99
N LEU A 43 15.47 23.28 13.37
CA LEU A 43 16.12 23.34 14.69
C LEU A 43 15.10 23.56 15.82
N ALA A 44 14.16 24.48 15.64
CA ALA A 44 13.11 24.73 16.63
C ALA A 44 12.23 23.49 16.84
N TYR A 45 11.87 22.79 15.76
CA TYR A 45 11.07 21.58 15.83
C TYR A 45 11.85 20.39 16.41
N LEU A 46 13.14 20.25 16.09
CA LEU A 46 14.03 19.27 16.72
C LEU A 46 14.10 19.48 18.24
N ALA A 47 14.28 20.72 18.68
CA ALA A 47 14.27 21.06 20.11
C ALA A 47 12.91 20.74 20.76
N PHE A 48 11.80 21.01 20.06
CA PHE A 48 10.46 20.65 20.52
C PHE A 48 10.28 19.14 20.68
N VAL A 49 10.75 18.32 19.72
CA VAL A 49 10.68 16.85 19.81
C VAL A 49 11.47 16.35 21.03
N ILE A 50 12.74 16.77 21.17
CA ILE A 50 13.59 16.36 22.29
C ILE A 50 12.96 16.77 23.63
N TYR A 51 12.51 18.02 23.74
CA TYR A 51 11.90 18.52 24.95
C TYR A 51 10.58 17.78 25.28
N GLY A 52 9.69 17.67 24.29
CA GLY A 52 8.38 17.04 24.44
C GLY A 52 8.44 15.57 24.85
N SER A 53 9.47 14.84 24.41
CA SER A 53 9.68 13.44 24.76
C SER A 53 10.32 13.24 26.15
N LEU A 54 10.89 14.29 26.77
CA LEU A 54 11.57 14.21 28.08
C LEU A 54 10.82 14.89 29.24
N VAL A 55 9.88 15.82 28.97
CA VAL A 55 8.98 16.37 30.00
C VAL A 55 8.30 15.21 30.77
N PRO A 56 8.24 15.19 32.11
CA PRO A 56 8.39 16.31 33.05
C PRO A 56 9.83 16.64 33.51
N LEU A 57 10.87 16.08 32.88
CA LEU A 57 12.29 16.33 33.22
C LEU A 57 12.71 15.91 34.64
N GLY A 58 12.04 14.90 35.21
CA GLY A 58 12.41 14.29 36.49
C GLY A 58 13.59 13.34 36.34
N PHE A 59 14.82 13.87 36.28
CA PHE A 59 16.01 13.03 36.12
C PHE A 59 16.24 12.14 37.34
N THR A 60 16.33 10.83 37.11
CA THR A 60 16.74 9.81 38.08
C THR A 60 18.00 9.14 37.55
N TYR A 61 19.05 9.11 38.36
CA TYR A 61 20.30 8.47 37.97
C TYR A 61 20.10 6.95 37.86
N LEU A 62 20.56 6.37 36.75
CA LEU A 62 20.61 4.94 36.49
C LEU A 62 22.04 4.59 36.05
N ASP A 63 22.59 3.47 36.53
CA ASP A 63 23.93 3.08 36.09
C ASP A 63 23.94 2.81 34.57
N PRO A 64 24.93 3.30 33.80
CA PRO A 64 24.96 3.10 32.35
C PRO A 64 24.94 1.63 31.91
N SER A 65 25.51 0.72 32.70
CA SER A 65 25.51 -0.71 32.39
C SER A 65 24.12 -1.33 32.57
N GLU A 66 23.41 -0.92 33.62
CA GLU A 66 22.02 -1.32 33.88
C GLU A 66 21.07 -0.73 32.83
N ALA A 67 21.26 0.55 32.45
CA ALA A 67 20.48 1.19 31.40
C ALA A 67 20.64 0.48 30.05
N TRP A 68 21.85 0.04 29.69
CA TRP A 68 22.08 -0.71 28.46
C TRP A 68 21.41 -2.09 28.46
N GLN A 69 21.47 -2.80 29.59
CA GLN A 69 20.78 -4.08 29.74
C GLN A 69 19.25 -3.93 29.73
N ALA A 70 18.73 -2.90 30.38
CA ALA A 70 17.30 -2.58 30.38
C ALA A 70 16.82 -2.21 28.98
N PHE A 71 17.60 -1.38 28.25
CA PHE A 71 17.29 -1.01 26.87
C PHE A 71 17.32 -2.21 25.92
N GLY A 72 18.24 -3.16 26.11
CA GLY A 72 18.28 -4.39 25.32
C GLY A 72 17.08 -5.34 25.51
N ARG A 73 16.24 -5.09 26.54
CA ARG A 73 15.07 -5.92 26.90
C ARG A 73 13.75 -5.17 26.85
N ILE A 74 13.69 -4.01 26.18
CA ILE A 74 12.46 -3.23 26.09
C ILE A 74 11.33 -4.03 25.42
N PRO A 75 10.11 -4.03 25.99
CA PRO A 75 9.03 -4.89 25.51
C PRO A 75 8.28 -4.29 24.31
N TYR A 76 7.59 -5.15 23.57
CA TYR A 76 6.42 -4.75 22.79
C TYR A 76 5.24 -4.61 23.75
N LEU A 77 4.73 -3.39 23.95
CA LEU A 77 3.56 -3.15 24.79
C LEU A 77 2.28 -3.57 24.07
N ALA A 78 1.31 -4.13 24.80
CA ALA A 78 -0.02 -4.43 24.26
C ALA A 78 -0.76 -3.11 23.95
N LEU A 79 -1.17 -2.94 22.68
CA LEU A 79 -1.84 -1.73 22.21
C LEU A 79 -3.34 -1.71 22.59
N GLY A 80 -3.63 -1.43 23.86
CA GLY A 80 -4.96 -1.03 24.32
C GLY A 80 -5.38 0.33 23.73
N ILE A 81 -6.63 0.76 23.95
CA ILE A 81 -7.18 1.99 23.34
C ILE A 81 -6.30 3.22 23.64
N GLY A 82 -5.83 3.40 24.88
CA GLY A 82 -4.98 4.53 25.27
C GLY A 82 -3.60 4.51 24.62
N SER A 83 -2.94 3.36 24.53
CA SER A 83 -1.61 3.25 23.91
C SER A 83 -1.64 3.36 22.38
N ARG A 84 -2.80 3.20 21.73
CA ARG A 84 -2.95 3.47 20.28
C ARG A 84 -2.90 4.96 19.96
N ALA A 85 -3.49 5.81 20.81
CA ALA A 85 -3.47 7.26 20.63
C ALA A 85 -2.04 7.81 20.74
N ASP A 86 -1.31 7.33 21.75
CA ASP A 86 0.11 7.65 21.97
C ASP A 86 0.98 7.19 20.78
N TRP A 87 0.77 5.95 20.31
CA TRP A 87 1.46 5.41 19.14
C TRP A 87 1.26 6.27 17.88
N ILE A 88 0.04 6.74 17.62
CA ILE A 88 -0.26 7.64 16.49
C ILE A 88 0.35 9.03 16.71
N ALA A 89 0.35 9.54 17.94
CA ALA A 89 0.99 10.81 18.27
C ALA A 89 2.49 10.78 17.94
N ASN A 90 3.20 9.69 18.25
CA ASN A 90 4.63 9.50 17.94
C ASN A 90 4.88 9.47 16.41
N ILE A 91 4.00 8.84 15.62
CA ILE A 91 4.06 8.92 14.15
C ILE A 91 3.91 10.38 13.68
N LEU A 92 2.89 11.08 14.17
CA LEU A 92 2.60 12.45 13.77
C LEU A 92 3.69 13.44 14.20
N LEU A 93 4.38 13.15 15.30
CA LEU A 93 5.48 13.97 15.83
C LEU A 93 6.67 14.02 14.85
N TYR A 94 7.05 12.89 14.25
CA TYR A 94 8.24 12.79 13.38
C TYR A 94 8.01 13.16 11.91
N ILE A 95 6.75 13.18 11.44
CA ILE A 95 6.42 13.58 10.06
C ILE A 95 6.92 15.02 9.76
N PRO A 96 6.58 16.06 10.55
CA PRO A 96 7.06 17.42 10.28
C PRO A 96 8.57 17.56 10.40
N LEU A 97 9.19 16.86 11.36
CA LEU A 97 10.64 16.89 11.60
C LEU A 97 11.40 16.52 10.32
N THR A 98 11.14 15.32 9.81
CA THR A 98 11.85 14.79 8.64
C THR A 98 11.41 15.45 7.34
N PHE A 99 10.17 15.94 7.25
CA PHE A 99 9.70 16.75 6.13
C PHE A 99 10.49 18.06 5.99
N ILE A 100 10.67 18.80 7.09
CA ILE A 100 11.41 20.08 7.10
C ILE A 100 12.89 19.83 6.77
N TRP A 101 13.53 18.86 7.43
CA TRP A 101 14.94 18.55 7.21
C TRP A 101 15.22 18.03 5.79
N SER A 102 14.32 17.22 5.22
CA SER A 102 14.41 16.84 3.81
C SER A 102 14.34 18.06 2.90
N GLY A 103 13.56 19.07 3.26
CA GLY A 103 13.52 20.35 2.54
C GLY A 103 14.79 21.18 2.62
N VAL A 104 15.48 21.15 3.76
CA VAL A 104 16.77 21.81 3.93
C VAL A 104 17.85 21.14 3.06
N VAL A 105 17.86 19.80 2.99
CA VAL A 105 18.93 19.04 2.31
C VAL A 105 18.67 18.85 0.81
N SER A 106 17.42 18.84 0.36
CA SER A 106 17.05 18.48 -1.02
C SER A 106 17.29 19.55 -2.11
N GLN A 107 17.91 20.69 -1.78
CA GLN A 107 18.20 21.75 -2.77
C GLN A 107 19.39 21.42 -3.70
N ALA A 108 20.02 20.26 -3.55
CA ALA A 108 21.10 19.82 -4.44
C ALA A 108 20.60 19.60 -5.89
N ALA A 109 21.36 20.13 -6.86
CA ALA A 109 21.01 20.08 -8.29
C ALA A 109 20.84 18.63 -8.82
N ARG A 110 21.68 17.70 -8.35
CA ARG A 110 21.70 16.30 -8.80
C ARG A 110 20.75 15.41 -7.98
N ALA A 111 20.03 14.51 -8.66
CA ALA A 111 19.07 13.61 -8.01
C ALA A 111 19.72 12.64 -7.00
N SER A 112 20.95 12.19 -7.25
CA SER A 112 21.71 11.32 -6.34
C SER A 112 22.00 12.00 -5.00
N ALA A 113 22.38 13.27 -5.01
CA ALA A 113 22.64 14.04 -3.79
C ALA A 113 21.37 14.26 -2.95
N ARG A 114 20.19 14.35 -3.57
CA ARG A 114 18.91 14.45 -2.85
C ARG A 114 18.52 13.14 -2.17
N ILE A 115 18.80 12.00 -2.82
CA ILE A 115 18.56 10.67 -2.23
C ILE A 115 19.51 10.46 -1.06
N ALA A 116 20.81 10.69 -1.25
CA ALA A 116 21.81 10.61 -0.18
C ALA A 116 21.45 11.53 1.01
N GLY A 117 21.00 12.75 0.72
CA GLY A 117 20.53 13.67 1.75
C GLY A 117 19.30 13.18 2.52
N SER A 118 18.36 12.50 1.84
CA SER A 118 17.17 11.94 2.50
C SER A 118 17.53 10.72 3.36
N LEU A 119 18.48 9.90 2.91
CA LEU A 119 19.02 8.79 3.69
C LEU A 119 19.75 9.30 4.94
N ALA A 120 20.50 10.40 4.83
CA ALA A 120 21.14 11.03 5.98
C ALA A 120 20.11 11.57 6.99
N VAL A 121 19.01 12.19 6.51
CA VAL A 121 17.91 12.63 7.39
C VAL A 121 17.24 11.44 8.07
N LEU A 122 17.01 10.33 7.36
CA LEU A 122 16.43 9.11 7.95
C LEU A 122 17.35 8.52 9.02
N ALA A 123 18.65 8.38 8.72
CA ALA A 123 19.63 7.87 9.67
C ALA A 123 19.71 8.75 10.93
N ALA A 124 19.71 10.08 10.76
CA ALA A 124 19.69 11.02 11.88
C ALA A 124 18.39 10.93 12.70
N ALA A 125 17.25 10.72 12.06
CA ALA A 125 15.97 10.56 12.75
C ALA A 125 15.89 9.24 13.52
N ILE A 126 16.39 8.13 12.97
CA ILE A 126 16.49 6.83 13.67
C ILE A 126 17.42 6.96 14.87
N ALA A 127 18.59 7.60 14.70
CA ALA A 127 19.52 7.83 15.80
C ALA A 127 18.92 8.72 16.91
N LEU A 128 18.16 9.75 16.52
CA LEU A 128 17.44 10.61 17.47
C LEU A 128 16.40 9.81 18.26
N CYS A 129 15.57 9.02 17.57
CA CYS A 129 14.54 8.17 18.15
C CYS A 129 15.13 7.20 19.19
N VAL A 130 16.12 6.40 18.79
CA VAL A 130 16.82 5.46 19.69
C VAL A 130 17.47 6.20 20.86
N GLY A 131 18.07 7.38 20.60
CA GLY A 131 18.70 8.19 21.63
C GLY A 131 17.71 8.79 22.64
N ILE A 132 16.53 9.23 22.19
CA ILE A 132 15.46 9.75 23.06
C ILE A 132 14.89 8.63 23.94
N GLU A 133 14.57 7.48 23.35
CA GLU A 133 14.06 6.31 24.08
C GLU A 133 15.07 5.81 25.11
N PHE A 134 16.35 5.73 24.74
CA PHE A 134 17.40 5.41 25.72
C PHE A 134 17.47 6.45 26.85
N ALA A 135 17.36 7.75 26.52
CA ALA A 135 17.39 8.81 27.51
C ALA A 135 16.18 8.74 28.46
N GLN A 136 15.00 8.33 27.99
CA GLN A 136 13.78 8.23 28.80
C GLN A 136 13.89 7.25 29.98
N LEU A 137 14.81 6.28 29.93
CA LEU A 137 15.15 5.43 31.09
C LEU A 137 15.56 6.25 32.32
N TYR A 138 16.16 7.42 32.11
CA TYR A 138 16.59 8.35 33.16
C TYR A 138 15.50 9.33 33.59
N PHE A 139 14.30 9.31 32.98
CA PHE A 139 13.24 10.29 33.25
C PHE A 139 11.89 9.61 33.57
N PRO A 140 11.77 8.82 34.66
CA PRO A 140 10.47 8.32 35.10
C PRO A 140 9.51 9.50 35.37
N PRO A 141 8.21 9.41 35.03
CA PRO A 141 7.44 8.21 34.69
C PRO A 141 7.40 7.85 33.20
N ARG A 142 8.34 8.33 32.36
CA ARG A 142 8.37 7.93 30.94
C ARG A 142 8.59 6.43 30.78
N THR A 143 7.86 5.83 29.86
CA THR A 143 7.93 4.41 29.52
C THR A 143 8.63 4.26 28.17
N VAL A 144 9.54 3.31 28.09
CA VAL A 144 10.26 2.98 26.86
C VAL A 144 9.64 1.76 26.18
N SER A 145 9.55 1.78 24.85
CA SER A 145 8.97 0.64 24.13
C SER A 145 9.45 0.50 22.69
N LEU A 146 9.42 -0.74 22.17
CA LEU A 146 9.69 -0.98 20.74
C LEU A 146 8.59 -0.40 19.84
N ASN A 147 7.37 -0.22 20.37
CA ASN A 147 6.27 0.35 19.60
C ASN A 147 6.55 1.82 19.24
N ASP A 148 7.12 2.57 20.17
CA ASP A 148 7.41 3.99 20.00
C ASP A 148 8.55 4.20 19.02
N ILE A 149 9.62 3.41 19.13
CA ILE A 149 10.70 3.40 18.12
C ILE A 149 10.12 3.14 16.72
N LEU A 150 9.26 2.13 16.58
CA LEU A 150 8.63 1.80 15.31
C LEU A 150 7.74 2.95 14.79
N ALA A 151 6.93 3.57 15.66
CA ALA A 151 6.07 4.71 15.32
C ALA A 151 6.88 5.90 14.80
N GLU A 152 7.94 6.28 15.50
CA GLU A 152 8.80 7.41 15.15
C GLU A 152 9.53 7.17 13.82
N VAL A 153 9.98 5.93 13.56
CA VAL A 153 10.57 5.53 12.28
C VAL A 153 9.55 5.59 11.14
N ILE A 154 8.32 5.10 11.35
CA ILE A 154 7.23 5.21 10.37
C ILE A 154 6.94 6.67 10.06
N GLY A 155 6.82 7.53 11.08
CA GLY A 155 6.62 8.97 10.94
C GLY A 155 7.76 9.63 10.15
N SER A 156 9.00 9.23 10.42
CA SER A 156 10.20 9.70 9.72
C SER A 156 10.19 9.37 8.23
N VAL A 157 9.85 8.13 7.88
CA VAL A 157 9.73 7.72 6.47
C VAL A 157 8.60 8.47 5.78
N ALA A 158 7.44 8.60 6.45
CA ALA A 158 6.28 9.31 5.92
C ALA A 158 6.59 10.79 5.64
N GLY A 159 7.31 11.49 6.54
CA GLY A 159 7.72 12.87 6.34
C GLY A 159 8.66 13.07 5.14
N ILE A 160 9.64 12.17 4.96
CA ILE A 160 10.54 12.17 3.79
C ILE A 160 9.74 11.95 2.49
N VAL A 161 8.86 10.94 2.47
CA VAL A 161 8.02 10.64 1.30
C VAL A 161 7.12 11.83 0.96
N LEU A 162 6.51 12.45 1.96
CA LEU A 162 5.66 13.63 1.79
C LEU A 162 6.45 14.80 1.19
N TRP A 163 7.70 15.01 1.62
CA TRP A 163 8.58 16.01 1.03
C TRP A 163 8.87 15.72 -0.45
N HIS A 164 9.20 14.48 -0.80
CA HIS A 164 9.47 14.14 -2.21
C HIS A 164 8.22 14.21 -3.10
N ALA A 165 7.03 14.00 -2.52
CA ALA A 165 5.76 14.09 -3.22
C ALA A 165 5.29 15.55 -3.42
N LEU A 166 5.46 16.40 -2.39
CA LEU A 166 4.86 17.74 -2.33
C LEU A 166 5.88 18.89 -2.30
N GLY A 167 7.09 18.69 -1.77
CA GLY A 167 8.09 19.74 -1.50
C GLY A 167 8.52 20.53 -2.73
N ALA A 168 8.79 19.84 -3.85
CA ALA A 168 9.10 20.50 -5.13
C ALA A 168 7.94 21.35 -5.66
N ARG A 169 6.70 20.95 -5.34
CA ARG A 169 5.54 21.80 -5.63
C ARG A 169 5.59 22.99 -4.69
N MET A 170 5.74 22.82 -3.37
CA MET A 170 5.66 23.85 -2.33
C MET A 170 6.69 24.99 -2.39
N ILE A 171 7.93 24.76 -2.85
CA ILE A 171 9.01 25.77 -2.86
C ILE A 171 8.63 27.05 -3.65
N PRO A 172 8.16 26.97 -4.92
CA PRO A 172 7.64 28.13 -5.65
C PRO A 172 6.51 28.89 -4.93
N TRP A 173 5.71 28.24 -4.09
CA TRP A 173 4.58 28.86 -3.37
C TRP A 173 5.04 29.67 -2.18
N LEU A 174 5.98 29.13 -1.41
CA LEU A 174 6.63 29.87 -0.32
C LEU A 174 7.38 31.11 -0.85
N ALA A 175 7.95 31.00 -2.05
CA ALA A 175 8.52 32.15 -2.77
C ALA A 175 7.43 33.14 -3.23
N ALA A 176 6.30 32.66 -3.75
CA ALA A 176 5.17 33.49 -4.21
C ALA A 176 4.44 34.24 -3.09
N LEU A 177 4.30 33.63 -1.90
CA LEU A 177 3.81 34.27 -0.67
C LEU A 177 4.62 35.52 -0.29
N ARG A 178 5.88 35.60 -0.74
CA ARG A 178 6.79 36.70 -0.46
C ARG A 178 6.85 37.74 -1.58
N ALA A 179 6.59 37.35 -2.83
CA ALA A 179 6.74 38.22 -4.01
C ALA A 179 5.59 39.22 -4.24
N GLY A 180 4.48 39.14 -3.50
CA GLY A 180 3.53 40.25 -3.36
C GLY A 180 2.63 40.62 -4.56
N GLY A 181 2.56 39.82 -5.63
CA GLY A 181 1.71 40.07 -6.81
C GLY A 181 0.36 39.33 -6.84
N ASN A 182 -0.60 39.80 -7.65
CA ASN A 182 -1.97 39.23 -7.74
C ASN A 182 -2.02 37.71 -8.04
N ALA A 183 -1.16 37.21 -8.92
CA ALA A 183 -1.05 35.77 -9.21
C ALA A 183 -0.50 34.97 -8.01
N GLY A 184 0.45 35.53 -7.26
CA GLY A 184 0.98 34.93 -6.03
C GLY A 184 -0.02 34.90 -4.88
N ARG A 185 -0.90 35.89 -4.80
CA ARG A 185 -1.99 35.97 -3.79
C ARG A 185 -3.07 34.92 -3.99
N LEU A 186 -3.50 34.69 -5.25
CA LEU A 186 -4.46 33.63 -5.57
C LEU A 186 -3.89 32.23 -5.32
N ALA A 187 -2.62 32.01 -5.70
CA ALA A 187 -1.92 30.76 -5.45
C ALA A 187 -1.80 30.48 -3.93
N ALA A 188 -1.44 31.50 -3.14
CA ALA A 188 -1.36 31.41 -1.68
C ALA A 188 -2.70 31.01 -1.03
N LEU A 189 -3.81 31.64 -1.43
CA LEU A 189 -5.14 31.33 -0.91
C LEU A 189 -5.59 29.92 -1.29
N SER A 190 -5.31 29.48 -2.52
CA SER A 190 -5.65 28.12 -2.97
C SER A 190 -4.94 27.04 -2.17
N THR A 191 -3.70 27.28 -1.79
CA THR A 191 -2.89 26.33 -1.03
C THR A 191 -3.25 26.34 0.45
N ALA A 192 -3.53 27.51 1.03
CA ALA A 192 -4.07 27.59 2.38
C ALA A 192 -5.36 26.76 2.51
N LEU A 193 -6.25 26.84 1.52
CA LEU A 193 -7.46 26.03 1.48
C LEU A 193 -7.19 24.54 1.21
N ALA A 194 -6.20 24.20 0.37
CA ALA A 194 -5.82 22.81 0.12
C ALA A 194 -5.18 22.12 1.34
N ILE A 195 -4.47 22.86 2.20
CA ILE A 195 -3.94 22.37 3.49
C ILE A 195 -5.04 22.34 4.56
N TYR A 196 -6.00 23.27 4.48
CA TYR A 196 -7.08 23.39 5.44
C TYR A 196 -7.96 22.14 5.49
N VAL A 197 -8.31 21.53 4.35
CA VAL A 197 -9.16 20.33 4.31
C VAL A 197 -8.55 19.13 5.06
N PRO A 198 -7.33 18.67 4.75
CA PRO A 198 -6.72 17.57 5.50
C PRO A 198 -6.46 17.94 6.96
N ALA A 199 -6.12 19.19 7.28
CA ALA A 199 -5.98 19.63 8.67
C ALA A 199 -7.32 19.60 9.44
N TYR A 200 -8.41 20.01 8.80
CA TYR A 200 -9.77 19.96 9.36
C TYR A 200 -10.21 18.53 9.61
N LEU A 201 -9.95 17.61 8.67
CA LEU A 201 -10.24 16.18 8.83
C LEU A 201 -9.40 15.56 9.94
N ALA A 202 -8.08 15.82 9.97
CA ALA A 202 -7.19 15.33 11.01
C ALA A 202 -7.63 15.81 12.40
N LEU A 203 -7.99 17.09 12.53
CA LEU A 203 -8.49 17.65 13.78
C LEU A 203 -9.84 17.03 14.19
N SER A 204 -10.71 16.74 13.24
CA SER A 204 -12.03 16.14 13.51
C SER A 204 -11.95 14.69 13.99
N LEU A 205 -10.85 13.99 13.68
CA LEU A 205 -10.64 12.57 13.99
C LEU A 205 -9.59 12.33 15.09
N PHE A 206 -8.93 13.38 15.58
CA PHE A 206 -8.01 13.31 16.70
C PHE A 206 -8.76 12.90 17.98
N PRO A 207 -8.23 12.01 18.84
CA PRO A 207 -6.84 11.51 18.94
C PRO A 207 -6.58 10.21 18.17
N PHE A 208 -7.47 9.83 17.25
CA PHE A 208 -7.38 8.59 16.46
C PHE A 208 -7.44 7.31 17.31
N ASP A 209 -8.17 7.33 18.42
CA ASP A 209 -8.41 6.18 19.30
C ASP A 209 -9.48 5.23 18.72
N VAL A 210 -9.16 4.65 17.57
CA VAL A 210 -10.06 3.79 16.80
C VAL A 210 -10.42 2.54 17.59
N VAL A 211 -11.71 2.24 17.62
CA VAL A 211 -12.33 1.03 18.17
C VAL A 211 -12.09 -0.12 17.20
N VAL A 212 -11.45 -1.20 17.68
CA VAL A 212 -11.01 -2.32 16.81
C VAL A 212 -11.76 -3.63 17.14
N SER A 213 -12.46 -3.70 18.27
CA SER A 213 -13.27 -4.87 18.66
C SER A 213 -14.74 -4.54 18.87
N SER A 214 -15.60 -5.54 18.73
CA SER A 214 -17.05 -5.41 18.99
C SER A 214 -17.36 -5.14 20.46
N ALA A 215 -16.56 -5.66 21.38
CA ALA A 215 -16.67 -5.37 22.81
C ALA A 215 -16.35 -3.90 23.12
N GLU A 216 -15.29 -3.36 22.52
CA GLU A 216 -14.95 -1.94 22.61
C GLU A 216 -16.07 -1.07 22.00
N LEU A 217 -16.66 -1.47 20.86
CA LEU A 217 -17.76 -0.73 20.21
C LEU A 217 -19.06 -0.77 21.02
N ALA A 218 -19.41 -1.94 21.57
CA ALA A 218 -20.58 -2.09 22.42
C ALA A 218 -20.43 -1.28 23.72
N ALA A 219 -19.26 -1.34 24.36
CA ALA A 219 -18.94 -0.50 25.51
C ALA A 219 -19.01 0.98 25.14
N ARG A 220 -18.48 1.36 23.97
CA ARG A 220 -18.53 2.74 23.49
C ARG A 220 -19.96 3.24 23.26
N LEU A 221 -20.80 2.47 22.56
CA LEU A 221 -22.20 2.83 22.29
C LEU A 221 -23.06 2.84 23.57
N GLY A 222 -22.68 2.03 24.57
CA GLY A 222 -23.31 2.02 25.89
C GLY A 222 -23.02 3.24 26.77
N ASN A 223 -22.01 4.05 26.45
CA ASN A 223 -21.59 5.20 27.27
C ASN A 223 -22.52 6.43 27.18
N GLY A 224 -23.57 6.40 26.36
CA GLY A 224 -24.61 7.44 26.29
C GLY A 224 -24.17 8.81 25.77
N ARG A 225 -22.98 8.91 25.16
CA ARG A 225 -22.43 10.19 24.64
C ARG A 225 -22.97 10.58 23.27
N ASP A 226 -23.43 9.61 22.49
CA ASP A 226 -23.85 9.80 21.09
C ASP A 226 -25.35 10.04 21.00
N ASN A 227 -25.76 11.01 20.19
CA ASN A 227 -27.15 11.42 20.09
C ASN A 227 -27.55 11.66 18.64
N LEU A 228 -28.73 11.19 18.25
CA LEU A 228 -29.24 11.43 16.88
C LEU A 228 -29.46 12.93 16.60
N TRP A 229 -29.70 13.73 17.65
CA TRP A 229 -29.93 15.18 17.61
C TRP A 229 -28.99 15.91 18.58
N LEU A 230 -29.36 17.12 19.02
CA LEU A 230 -28.58 17.89 20.00
C LEU A 230 -28.86 17.38 21.42
N SER A 231 -27.80 17.09 22.19
CA SER A 231 -27.89 16.86 23.63
C SER A 231 -27.18 17.98 24.39
N LEU A 232 -27.91 18.70 25.25
CA LEU A 232 -27.34 19.77 26.08
C LEU A 232 -26.45 19.21 27.21
N ASP A 233 -26.70 17.97 27.63
CA ASP A 233 -25.95 17.30 28.69
C ASP A 233 -24.49 17.01 28.27
N ALA A 234 -24.26 16.82 26.96
CA ALA A 234 -22.92 16.62 26.41
C ALA A 234 -22.01 17.86 26.57
N TYR A 235 -22.58 19.05 26.76
CA TYR A 235 -21.85 20.32 26.65
C TYR A 235 -21.50 21.03 27.97
N ARG A 236 -21.88 20.45 29.12
CA ARG A 236 -21.75 21.01 30.49
C ARG A 236 -22.44 22.37 30.73
N SER A 237 -22.56 23.26 29.74
CA SER A 237 -23.33 24.51 29.82
C SER A 237 -23.90 24.96 28.46
N PRO A 238 -25.08 25.63 28.43
CA PRO A 238 -25.69 26.12 27.19
C PRO A 238 -24.80 27.13 26.43
N ALA A 239 -24.05 27.96 27.16
CA ALA A 239 -23.14 28.94 26.58
C ALA A 239 -21.98 28.28 25.83
N ARG A 240 -21.40 27.20 26.37
CA ARG A 240 -20.33 26.44 25.71
C ARG A 240 -20.85 25.72 24.46
N CYS A 241 -22.04 25.14 24.54
CA CYS A 241 -22.73 24.53 23.40
C CYS A 241 -22.88 25.54 22.25
N ALA A 242 -23.42 26.74 22.52
CA ALA A 242 -23.60 27.77 21.50
C ALA A 242 -22.28 28.21 20.86
N VAL A 243 -21.22 28.38 21.64
CA VAL A 243 -19.88 28.75 21.14
C VAL A 243 -19.31 27.65 20.25
N GLN A 244 -19.41 26.37 20.64
CA GLN A 244 -18.88 25.25 19.86
C GLN A 244 -19.62 25.06 18.54
N LEU A 245 -20.96 25.10 18.54
CA LEU A 245 -21.74 25.02 17.30
C LEU A 245 -21.44 26.19 16.37
N THR A 246 -21.24 27.40 16.92
CA THR A 246 -20.83 28.57 16.12
C THR A 246 -19.44 28.38 15.53
N LEU A 247 -18.49 27.85 16.30
CA LEU A 247 -17.15 27.54 15.81
C LEU A 247 -17.17 26.49 14.70
N GLU A 248 -18.01 25.45 14.79
CA GLU A 248 -18.18 24.48 13.71
C GLU A 248 -18.64 25.12 12.40
N VAL A 249 -19.64 26.02 12.47
CA VAL A 249 -20.12 26.79 11.31
C VAL A 249 -18.98 27.63 10.72
N LEU A 250 -18.22 28.34 11.56
CA LEU A 250 -17.11 29.19 11.12
C LEU A 250 -15.96 28.40 10.50
N LEU A 251 -15.64 27.22 11.05
CA LEU A 251 -14.60 26.33 10.51
C LEU A 251 -15.05 25.63 9.22
N ALA A 252 -16.34 25.42 9.00
CA ALA A 252 -16.85 24.88 7.73
C ALA A 252 -16.93 25.95 6.61
N LEU A 253 -16.86 27.24 6.94
CA LEU A 253 -16.99 28.35 5.99
C LEU A 253 -15.92 28.36 4.87
N PRO A 254 -14.61 28.16 5.13
CA PRO A 254 -13.58 28.08 4.09
C PRO A 254 -13.83 26.97 3.06
N LEU A 255 -14.49 25.87 3.45
CA LEU A 255 -14.81 24.76 2.57
C LEU A 255 -15.82 25.18 1.49
N GLY A 256 -16.82 25.98 1.87
CA GLY A 256 -17.79 26.58 0.95
C GLY A 256 -17.17 27.55 -0.05
N ILE A 257 -16.26 28.40 0.42
CA ILE A 257 -15.48 29.32 -0.43
C ILE A 257 -14.65 28.52 -1.44
N MET A 258 -14.01 27.44 -0.99
CA MET A 258 -13.20 26.59 -1.83
C MET A 258 -14.03 25.89 -2.93
N ALA A 259 -15.19 25.35 -2.57
CA ALA A 259 -16.09 24.67 -3.50
C ALA A 259 -16.50 25.56 -4.67
N VAL A 260 -16.83 26.83 -4.41
CA VAL A 260 -17.21 27.80 -5.45
C VAL A 260 -16.03 28.22 -6.32
N ARG A 261 -14.86 28.44 -5.71
CA ARG A 261 -13.72 29.09 -6.38
C ARG A 261 -12.84 28.12 -7.18
N PHE A 262 -12.73 26.87 -6.76
CA PHE A 262 -11.84 25.87 -7.38
C PHE A 262 -12.55 24.86 -8.28
N THR A 263 -13.88 24.91 -8.36
CA THR A 263 -14.66 24.02 -9.21
C THR A 263 -15.22 24.83 -10.40
N PRO A 264 -14.68 24.68 -11.62
CA PRO A 264 -15.15 25.43 -12.80
C PRO A 264 -16.63 25.21 -13.13
N ALA A 265 -17.20 24.09 -12.65
CA ALA A 265 -18.62 23.80 -12.74
C ALA A 265 -19.46 24.67 -11.79
N PHE A 266 -18.94 25.07 -10.63
CA PHE A 266 -19.63 25.93 -9.66
C PHE A 266 -19.56 27.42 -10.00
N SER A 267 -18.48 27.86 -10.64
CA SER A 267 -18.35 29.26 -11.06
C SER A 267 -19.29 29.62 -12.21
N ARG A 268 -19.84 28.62 -12.92
CA ARG A 268 -20.78 28.78 -14.04
C ARG A 268 -22.24 28.48 -13.68
N THR A 269 -22.53 28.02 -12.47
CA THR A 269 -23.91 27.72 -12.04
C THR A 269 -24.60 28.92 -11.38
N PRO A 270 -25.93 29.05 -11.51
CA PRO A 270 -26.71 30.08 -10.83
C PRO A 270 -26.49 30.07 -9.32
N ASP A 271 -26.52 31.24 -8.66
CA ASP A 271 -26.22 31.41 -7.23
C ASP A 271 -26.97 30.45 -6.30
N ARG A 272 -28.27 30.25 -6.55
CA ARG A 272 -29.10 29.34 -5.74
C ARG A 272 -28.66 27.88 -5.84
N SER A 273 -28.17 27.43 -7.01
CA SER A 273 -27.74 26.05 -7.23
C SER A 273 -26.38 25.78 -6.60
N SER A 274 -25.43 26.73 -6.68
CA SER A 274 -24.13 26.60 -6.02
C SER A 274 -24.22 26.53 -4.50
N VAL A 275 -25.12 27.30 -3.87
CA VAL A 275 -25.31 27.26 -2.41
C VAL A 275 -25.93 25.92 -1.99
N ARG A 276 -26.89 25.38 -2.75
CA ARG A 276 -27.46 24.05 -2.50
C ARG A 276 -26.42 22.94 -2.59
N ILE A 277 -25.55 22.96 -3.59
CA ILE A 277 -24.50 21.93 -3.71
C ILE A 277 -23.46 22.09 -2.58
N ALA A 278 -23.13 23.31 -2.15
CA ALA A 278 -22.23 23.53 -1.02
C ALA A 278 -22.85 23.05 0.32
N LEU A 279 -24.14 23.31 0.54
CA LEU A 279 -24.91 22.76 1.67
C LEU A 279 -24.88 21.22 1.65
N LEU A 280 -25.13 20.60 0.49
CA LEU A 280 -25.10 19.15 0.34
C LEU A 280 -23.69 18.59 0.59
N ALA A 281 -22.64 19.22 0.04
CA ALA A 281 -21.26 18.81 0.26
C ALA A 281 -20.85 18.92 1.74
N GLY A 282 -21.27 19.98 2.42
CA GLY A 282 -21.07 20.14 3.86
C GLY A 282 -21.83 19.10 4.69
N ALA A 283 -23.06 18.75 4.30
CA ALA A 283 -23.83 17.69 4.93
C ALA A 283 -23.19 16.30 4.73
N VAL A 284 -22.74 15.98 3.51
CA VAL A 284 -22.03 14.72 3.23
C VAL A 284 -20.73 14.65 4.03
N LEU A 285 -19.97 15.74 4.09
CA LEU A 285 -18.76 15.82 4.91
C LEU A 285 -19.08 15.62 6.39
N GLY A 286 -20.14 16.26 6.88
CA GLY A 286 -20.66 16.09 8.24
C GLY A 286 -20.99 14.64 8.54
N LEU A 287 -21.85 14.00 7.73
CA LEU A 287 -22.18 12.57 7.88
C LEU A 287 -20.94 11.67 7.90
N THR A 288 -19.95 11.99 7.06
CA THR A 288 -18.70 11.23 7.01
C THR A 288 -17.90 11.37 8.30
N ILE A 289 -17.76 12.60 8.82
CA ILE A 289 -17.02 12.87 10.06
C ILE A 289 -17.76 12.25 11.26
N GLU A 290 -19.07 12.45 11.35
CA GLU A 290 -19.90 11.88 12.43
C GLU A 290 -19.86 10.35 12.42
N GLY A 291 -19.98 9.74 11.24
CA GLY A 291 -19.84 8.29 11.09
C GLY A 291 -18.46 7.77 11.48
N ALA A 292 -17.40 8.52 11.18
CA ALA A 292 -16.04 8.18 11.62
C ALA A 292 -15.85 8.38 13.13
N GLN A 293 -16.48 9.38 13.73
CA GLN A 293 -16.42 9.62 15.18
C GLN A 293 -17.12 8.54 16.00
N LEU A 294 -18.14 7.86 15.45
CA LEU A 294 -18.73 6.66 16.07
C LEU A 294 -17.73 5.51 16.21
N LEU A 295 -16.69 5.49 15.38
CA LEU A 295 -15.62 4.49 15.43
C LEU A 295 -14.43 4.91 16.31
N LEU A 296 -14.52 6.08 16.95
CA LEU A 296 -13.53 6.59 17.90
C LEU A 296 -14.06 6.47 19.32
N ASN A 297 -13.23 5.96 20.23
CA ASN A 297 -13.64 5.79 21.62
C ASN A 297 -13.89 7.15 22.33
N SER A 298 -13.14 8.18 21.97
CA SER A 298 -13.27 9.54 22.50
C SER A 298 -14.16 10.46 21.64
N GLY A 299 -14.50 10.05 20.42
CA GLY A 299 -15.35 10.84 19.50
C GLY A 299 -16.73 11.08 20.11
N VAL A 300 -17.42 12.16 19.72
CA VAL A 300 -18.79 12.44 20.15
C VAL A 300 -19.62 12.65 18.89
N SER A 301 -20.50 11.70 18.56
CA SER A 301 -21.31 11.82 17.35
C SER A 301 -22.67 12.45 17.62
N GLN A 302 -23.01 13.49 16.83
CA GLN A 302 -24.28 14.18 16.92
C GLN A 302 -24.83 14.68 15.58
N GLY A 303 -26.14 14.55 15.39
CA GLY A 303 -26.80 15.00 14.16
C GLY A 303 -26.74 16.51 13.94
N MET A 304 -26.65 17.32 15.02
CA MET A 304 -26.55 18.78 14.90
C MET A 304 -25.26 19.22 14.18
N SER A 305 -24.16 18.50 14.37
CA SER A 305 -22.88 18.81 13.74
C SER A 305 -22.88 18.57 12.23
N VAL A 306 -23.81 17.77 11.70
CA VAL A 306 -24.05 17.66 10.25
C VAL A 306 -24.67 18.95 9.72
N LEU A 307 -25.63 19.51 10.46
CA LEU A 307 -26.35 20.72 10.08
C LEU A 307 -25.46 21.97 10.17
N THR A 308 -24.66 22.11 11.23
CA THR A 308 -23.71 23.23 11.39
C THR A 308 -22.66 23.25 10.29
N ARG A 309 -22.10 22.09 9.91
CA ARG A 309 -21.12 22.00 8.82
C ARG A 309 -21.75 22.27 7.45
N ALA A 310 -22.97 21.79 7.21
CA ALA A 310 -23.74 22.15 6.03
C ALA A 310 -23.96 23.67 5.96
N ALA A 311 -24.46 24.27 7.05
CA ALA A 311 -24.70 25.70 7.15
C ALA A 311 -23.43 26.52 6.91
N GLY A 312 -22.30 26.14 7.53
CA GLY A 312 -21.01 26.81 7.31
C GLY A 312 -20.55 26.76 5.86
N ALA A 313 -20.61 25.59 5.21
CA ALA A 313 -20.27 25.45 3.79
C ALA A 313 -21.22 26.28 2.89
N GLY A 314 -22.52 26.31 3.21
CA GLY A 314 -23.50 27.14 2.50
C GLY A 314 -23.22 28.64 2.64
N LEU A 315 -22.97 29.10 3.86
CA LEU A 315 -22.61 30.50 4.15
C LEU A 315 -21.31 30.91 3.48
N GLY A 316 -20.31 30.02 3.43
CA GLY A 316 -19.05 30.26 2.71
C GLY A 316 -19.25 30.41 1.20
N ALA A 317 -20.09 29.58 0.59
CA ALA A 317 -20.43 29.70 -0.82
C ALA A 317 -21.19 31.00 -1.13
N LEU A 318 -22.13 31.38 -0.26
CA LEU A 318 -22.89 32.62 -0.35
C LEU A 318 -21.98 33.85 -0.23
N ALA A 319 -21.08 33.86 0.76
CA ALA A 319 -20.10 34.92 0.97
C ALA A 319 -19.17 35.08 -0.25
N CYS A 320 -18.71 33.98 -0.84
CA CYS A 320 -17.83 34.03 -2.01
C CYS A 320 -18.50 34.63 -3.26
N LYS A 321 -19.82 34.48 -3.40
CA LYS A 321 -20.59 34.97 -4.57
C LYS A 321 -21.10 36.40 -4.39
N HIS A 322 -21.54 36.77 -3.18
CA HIS A 322 -22.17 38.07 -2.92
C HIS A 322 -21.24 39.13 -2.31
N LEU A 323 -20.08 38.76 -1.74
CA LEU A 323 -19.02 39.72 -1.37
C LEU A 323 -17.91 39.72 -2.44
N PRO A 324 -18.01 40.56 -3.49
CA PRO A 324 -16.88 40.79 -4.38
C PRO A 324 -15.69 41.34 -3.57
N ALA A 325 -14.47 40.93 -3.93
CA ALA A 325 -13.24 41.26 -3.20
C ALA A 325 -13.09 42.77 -2.95
N GLU A 326 -13.60 43.62 -3.84
CA GLU A 326 -13.60 45.08 -3.69
C GLU A 326 -14.53 45.61 -2.59
N ARG A 327 -15.69 44.97 -2.36
CA ARG A 327 -16.59 45.34 -1.25
C ARG A 327 -16.02 44.86 0.08
N ALA A 328 -15.43 43.66 0.11
CA ALA A 328 -14.72 43.16 1.30
C ALA A 328 -13.51 44.04 1.65
N ALA A 329 -12.72 44.45 0.66
CA ALA A 329 -11.60 45.38 0.85
C ALA A 329 -12.09 46.76 1.33
N ARG A 330 -13.18 47.30 0.76
CA ARG A 330 -13.80 48.55 1.22
C ARG A 330 -14.34 48.44 2.66
N ALA A 331 -15.04 47.37 3.01
CA ALA A 331 -15.53 47.13 4.36
C ALA A 331 -14.38 46.99 5.36
N PHE A 332 -13.31 46.28 4.99
CA PHE A 332 -12.11 46.14 5.80
C PHE A 332 -11.41 47.49 6.05
N ILE A 333 -11.31 48.33 5.03
CA ILE A 333 -10.77 49.69 5.13
C ILE A 333 -11.68 50.58 5.99
N LEU A 334 -13.00 50.48 5.84
CA LEU A 334 -13.97 51.24 6.65
C LEU A 334 -13.94 50.83 8.12
N LEU A 335 -13.89 49.52 8.42
CA LEU A 335 -13.73 48.99 9.78
C LEU A 335 -12.42 49.48 10.41
N ARG A 336 -11.33 49.51 9.64
CA ARG A 336 -10.04 50.06 10.09
C ARG A 336 -10.10 51.57 10.36
N LYS A 337 -10.88 52.33 9.58
CA LYS A 337 -11.15 53.76 9.85
C LYS A 337 -12.05 53.95 11.09
N ALA A 338 -12.96 53.01 11.35
CA ALA A 338 -13.85 53.00 12.51
C ALA A 338 -13.21 52.37 13.77
N ARG A 339 -11.88 52.46 13.92
CA ARG A 339 -11.09 51.88 15.02
C ARG A 339 -11.55 52.26 16.44
N TRP A 340 -12.22 53.40 16.59
CA TRP A 340 -12.76 53.89 17.86
C TRP A 340 -13.90 53.01 18.42
N LEU A 341 -14.59 52.26 17.55
CA LEU A 341 -15.64 51.32 17.97
C LEU A 341 -15.07 50.07 18.67
N ALA A 342 -13.76 49.81 18.59
CA ALA A 342 -13.12 48.66 19.23
C ALA A 342 -12.81 48.88 20.72
N LEU A 343 -12.65 50.12 21.19
CA LEU A 343 -12.37 50.43 22.60
C LEU A 343 -13.47 49.98 23.58
N PRO A 344 -14.78 50.26 23.36
CA PRO A 344 -15.83 49.79 24.27
C PRO A 344 -16.01 48.26 24.28
N LEU A 345 -15.46 47.54 23.29
CA LEU A 345 -15.48 46.07 23.25
C LEU A 345 -14.41 45.44 24.16
N VAL A 346 -13.38 46.19 24.59
CA VAL A 346 -12.32 45.69 25.47
C VAL A 346 -12.84 45.24 26.84
N PRO A 347 -13.62 46.04 27.60
CA PRO A 347 -14.15 45.58 28.89
C PRO A 347 -15.12 44.40 28.74
N LEU A 348 -15.91 44.36 27.65
CA LEU A 348 -16.77 43.21 27.33
C LEU A 348 -15.96 41.95 27.01
N TYR A 349 -14.85 42.09 26.29
CA TYR A 349 -13.92 40.99 26.01
C TYR A 349 -13.26 40.47 27.29
N VAL A 350 -12.76 41.35 28.16
CA VAL A 350 -12.14 40.95 29.43
C VAL A 350 -13.16 40.25 30.34
N ALA A 351 -14.39 40.77 30.44
CA ALA A 351 -15.48 40.12 31.17
C ALA A 351 -15.86 38.76 30.56
N GLY A 352 -15.93 38.67 29.23
CA GLY A 352 -16.16 37.42 28.50
C GLY A 352 -15.04 36.40 28.72
N LEU A 353 -13.78 36.85 28.74
CA LEU A 353 -12.61 36.01 29.01
C LEU A 353 -12.66 35.43 30.43
N ALA A 354 -13.03 36.25 31.44
CA ALA A 354 -13.23 35.79 32.82
C ALA A 354 -14.32 34.74 32.94
N LEU A 355 -15.47 34.96 32.29
CA LEU A 355 -16.58 33.99 32.24
C LEU A 355 -16.16 32.69 31.55
N LEU A 356 -15.45 32.78 30.42
CA LEU A 356 -14.98 31.63 29.64
C LEU A 356 -13.95 30.79 30.41
N GLN A 357 -13.07 31.44 31.18
CA GLN A 357 -12.12 30.77 32.07
C GLN A 357 -12.74 30.27 33.38
N GLY A 358 -14.05 30.44 33.56
CA GLY A 358 -14.80 29.85 34.67
C GLY A 358 -14.66 30.61 35.99
N TRP A 359 -14.34 31.90 35.96
CA TRP A 359 -14.29 32.71 37.18
C TRP A 359 -15.67 32.77 37.83
N LYS A 360 -15.72 32.53 39.14
CA LYS A 360 -16.94 32.70 39.93
C LYS A 360 -16.71 33.75 41.01
N MET A 361 -17.55 34.77 41.02
CA MET A 361 -17.40 35.91 41.93
C MET A 361 -17.50 35.54 43.43
N HIS A 362 -18.13 34.41 43.76
CA HIS A 362 -18.39 33.99 45.15
C HIS A 362 -17.35 32.98 45.68
N GLU A 363 -16.36 32.57 44.87
CA GLU A 363 -15.38 31.52 45.22
C GLU A 363 -13.94 32.05 45.33
N TRP A 364 -13.78 33.36 45.56
CA TRP A 364 -12.48 34.01 45.74
C TRP A 364 -11.90 33.71 47.12
N LEU A 365 -10.66 33.23 47.15
CA LEU A 365 -9.85 33.01 48.35
C LEU A 365 -9.21 34.31 48.83
N ASP A 366 -8.85 34.36 50.10
CA ASP A 366 -8.03 35.41 50.69
C ASP A 366 -6.57 35.33 50.21
N TRP A 367 -5.82 36.41 50.40
CA TRP A 367 -4.45 36.56 49.88
C TRP A 367 -3.48 35.50 50.41
N ASP A 368 -3.55 35.19 51.71
CA ASP A 368 -2.63 34.23 52.34
C ASP A 368 -2.90 32.81 51.82
N SER A 369 -4.17 32.40 51.74
CA SER A 369 -4.57 31.11 51.17
C SER A 369 -4.21 30.96 49.68
N ALA A 370 -4.30 32.05 48.89
CA ALA A 370 -3.92 32.01 47.48
C ALA A 370 -2.40 31.86 47.28
N LEU A 371 -1.59 32.55 48.09
CA LEU A 371 -0.12 32.48 48.03
C LEU A 371 0.42 31.13 48.49
N GLN A 372 -0.24 30.46 49.43
CA GLN A 372 0.13 29.10 49.86
C GLN A 372 0.04 28.06 48.74
N ARG A 373 -0.71 28.33 47.66
CA ARG A 373 -0.84 27.44 46.49
C ARG A 373 0.24 27.67 45.44
N LEU A 374 1.04 28.74 45.55
CA LEU A 374 2.07 29.08 44.57
C LEU A 374 3.21 28.04 44.50
N PRO A 375 3.70 27.46 45.61
CA PRO A 375 4.72 26.40 45.57
C PRO A 375 4.30 25.13 44.82
N ASP A 376 2.98 24.85 44.77
CA ASP A 376 2.42 23.68 44.07
C ASP A 376 2.32 23.89 42.55
N VAL A 377 2.62 25.10 42.04
CA VAL A 377 2.58 25.41 40.61
C VAL A 377 3.88 24.98 39.94
N HIS A 378 3.78 23.98 39.06
CA HIS A 378 4.85 23.63 38.14
C HIS A 378 4.97 24.63 36.99
N PHE A 379 6.13 25.29 36.90
CA PHE A 379 6.44 26.30 35.88
C PHE A 379 6.98 25.74 34.56
N LEU A 380 7.24 24.43 34.50
CA LEU A 380 7.76 23.79 33.29
C LEU A 380 6.70 23.82 32.17
N PRO A 381 7.00 24.37 30.99
CA PRO A 381 6.06 24.38 29.87
C PRO A 381 5.53 22.98 29.53
N PHE A 382 4.22 22.88 29.24
CA PHE A 382 3.53 21.64 28.90
C PHE A 382 3.49 20.57 30.01
N TYR A 383 3.96 20.86 31.23
CA TYR A 383 3.90 19.92 32.37
C TYR A 383 2.48 19.39 32.61
N TYR A 384 1.50 20.28 32.72
CA TYR A 384 0.11 19.88 32.93
C TYR A 384 -0.52 19.23 31.71
N HIS A 385 -0.06 19.55 30.50
CA HIS A 385 -0.56 18.91 29.27
C HIS A 385 -0.14 17.43 29.22
N TYR A 386 1.04 17.09 29.76
CA TYR A 386 1.52 15.71 29.86
C TYR A 386 0.66 14.84 30.80
N PHE A 387 0.21 15.36 31.94
CA PHE A 387 -0.59 14.60 32.91
C PHE A 387 -2.10 14.59 32.59
N THR A 388 -2.48 14.92 31.35
CA THR A 388 -3.86 14.89 30.88
C THR A 388 -3.97 14.08 29.60
N THR A 389 -5.18 13.64 29.24
CA THR A 389 -5.40 12.99 27.93
C THR A 389 -5.04 13.94 26.79
N GLU A 390 -4.57 13.40 25.67
CA GLU A 390 -4.17 14.10 24.46
C GLU A 390 -5.30 15.02 23.95
N THR A 391 -6.55 14.55 24.01
CA THR A 391 -7.75 15.33 23.68
C THR A 391 -7.93 16.54 24.57
N ALA A 392 -7.77 16.38 25.89
CA ALA A 392 -7.93 17.49 26.83
C ALA A 392 -6.81 18.54 26.65
N ALA A 393 -5.57 18.08 26.46
CA ALA A 393 -4.43 18.93 26.14
C ALA A 393 -4.66 19.74 24.85
N LEU A 394 -5.15 19.10 23.78
CA LEU A 394 -5.42 19.77 22.51
C LEU A 394 -6.58 20.77 22.60
N VAL A 395 -7.67 20.41 23.29
CA VAL A 395 -8.81 21.31 23.52
C VAL A 395 -8.37 22.52 24.35
N SER A 396 -7.56 22.31 25.39
CA SER A 396 -6.97 23.38 26.20
C SER A 396 -6.14 24.32 25.32
N PHE A 397 -5.23 23.78 24.51
CA PHE A 397 -4.39 24.55 23.60
C PHE A 397 -5.21 25.43 22.64
N TRP A 398 -6.24 24.88 21.99
CA TRP A 398 -7.08 25.63 21.06
C TRP A 398 -7.93 26.68 21.74
N PHE A 399 -8.54 26.32 22.87
CA PHE A 399 -9.35 27.23 23.66
C PHE A 399 -8.53 28.44 24.13
N THR A 400 -7.35 28.19 24.71
CA THR A 400 -6.40 29.23 25.13
C THR A 400 -5.94 30.07 23.93
N SER A 401 -5.59 29.43 22.81
CA SER A 401 -5.17 30.15 21.60
C SER A 401 -6.26 31.09 21.08
N LEU A 402 -7.51 30.64 21.02
CA LEU A 402 -8.63 31.46 20.56
C LEU A 402 -8.95 32.58 21.56
N ALA A 403 -8.89 32.28 22.85
CA ALA A 403 -9.18 33.23 23.92
C ALA A 403 -8.21 34.43 23.93
N TYR A 404 -6.93 34.21 23.61
CA TYR A 404 -5.87 35.24 23.59
C TYR A 404 -5.49 35.75 22.19
N ALA A 405 -6.18 35.33 21.12
CA ALA A 405 -6.01 35.89 19.78
C ALA A 405 -6.49 37.37 19.64
N PRO A 406 -7.62 37.81 20.25
CA PRO A 406 -8.17 39.15 20.05
C PRO A 406 -7.22 40.32 20.34
N PRO A 407 -6.35 40.31 21.37
CA PRO A 407 -5.33 41.34 21.57
C PRO A 407 -4.47 41.63 20.34
N GLY A 408 -4.11 40.60 19.56
CA GLY A 408 -3.35 40.75 18.33
C GLY A 408 -4.14 41.41 17.19
N VAL A 409 -5.43 41.11 17.10
CA VAL A 409 -6.35 41.74 16.12
C VAL A 409 -6.58 43.21 16.49
N LEU A 410 -6.81 43.48 17.78
CA LEU A 410 -7.03 44.81 18.34
C LEU A 410 -5.80 45.71 18.08
N LEU A 411 -4.59 45.22 18.36
CA LEU A 411 -3.37 46.00 18.18
C LEU A 411 -3.09 46.29 16.69
N PHE A 412 -3.39 45.34 15.79
CA PHE A 412 -3.35 45.57 14.35
C PHE A 412 -4.34 46.66 13.89
N TRP A 413 -5.54 46.72 14.47
CA TRP A 413 -6.52 47.76 14.15
C TRP A 413 -6.19 49.13 14.73
N MET A 414 -5.59 49.18 15.92
CA MET A 414 -5.26 50.43 16.60
C MET A 414 -3.94 51.06 16.12
N THR A 415 -3.02 50.29 15.55
CA THR A 415 -1.66 50.77 15.22
C THR A 415 -1.28 50.55 13.75
N ASP A 416 -0.52 51.50 13.17
CA ASP A 416 0.14 51.38 11.86
C ASP A 416 1.61 50.92 12.03
N THR A 417 1.84 49.95 12.92
CA THR A 417 3.20 49.46 13.19
C THR A 417 3.69 48.53 12.09
N ALA A 418 5.02 48.55 11.85
CA ALA A 418 5.64 47.58 10.95
C ALA A 418 5.38 46.14 11.47
N ARG A 419 5.06 45.21 10.55
CA ARG A 419 4.64 43.82 10.83
C ARG A 419 5.41 43.14 11.98
N ARG A 420 6.74 43.25 12.01
CA ARG A 420 7.57 42.64 13.08
C ARG A 420 7.35 43.28 14.46
N ARG A 421 7.29 44.61 14.53
CA ARG A 421 7.06 45.34 15.79
C ARG A 421 5.65 45.10 16.31
N GLY A 422 4.66 45.07 15.42
CA GLY A 422 3.27 44.74 15.77
C GLY A 422 3.11 43.32 16.33
N MET A 423 3.79 42.32 15.74
CA MET A 423 3.77 40.95 16.26
C MET A 423 4.41 40.84 17.65
N LEU A 424 5.57 41.48 17.87
CA LEU A 424 6.25 41.47 19.17
C LEU A 424 5.40 42.14 20.25
N ALA A 425 4.85 43.32 19.96
CA ALA A 425 3.98 44.03 20.89
C ALA A 425 2.68 43.24 21.19
N SER A 426 2.13 42.53 20.20
CA SER A 426 0.99 41.64 20.41
C SER A 426 1.36 40.44 21.29
N ALA A 427 2.55 39.87 21.09
CA ALA A 427 3.04 38.76 21.90
C ALA A 427 3.18 39.18 23.38
N ILE A 428 3.78 40.34 23.63
CA ILE A 428 3.94 40.90 24.98
C ILE A 428 2.57 41.16 25.61
N LEU A 429 1.64 41.77 24.87
CA LEU A 429 0.29 42.05 25.37
C LEU A 429 -0.49 40.76 25.70
N GLY A 430 -0.40 39.75 24.83
CA GLY A 430 -0.99 38.43 25.05
C GLY A 430 -0.38 37.72 26.27
N ALA A 431 0.94 37.78 26.42
CA ALA A 431 1.65 37.24 27.57
C ALA A 431 1.19 37.92 28.87
N LEU A 432 1.20 39.26 28.92
CA LEU A 432 0.78 40.02 30.10
C LEU A 432 -0.66 39.72 30.49
N LEU A 433 -1.59 39.72 29.51
CA LEU A 433 -2.98 39.40 29.77
C LEU A 433 -3.13 37.97 30.30
N ALA A 434 -2.44 37.00 29.69
CA ALA A 434 -2.46 35.62 30.16
C ALA A 434 -1.85 35.48 31.56
N SER A 435 -0.75 36.17 31.87
CA SER A 435 -0.14 36.16 33.20
C SER A 435 -1.09 36.68 34.26
N VAL A 436 -1.84 37.77 34.00
CA VAL A 436 -2.85 38.28 34.94
C VAL A 436 -3.94 37.24 35.18
N PHE A 437 -4.42 36.60 34.12
CA PHE A 437 -5.49 35.61 34.23
C PHE A 437 -5.05 34.30 34.89
N GLU A 438 -3.86 33.80 34.59
CA GLU A 438 -3.28 32.63 35.27
C GLU A 438 -2.96 32.92 36.74
N PHE A 439 -2.45 34.11 37.05
CA PHE A 439 -2.22 34.53 38.44
C PHE A 439 -3.54 34.63 39.22
N ALA A 440 -4.60 35.16 38.61
CA ALA A 440 -5.92 35.24 39.24
C ALA A 440 -6.52 33.86 39.57
N LYS A 441 -6.10 32.77 38.89
CA LYS A 441 -6.55 31.40 39.22
C LYS A 441 -6.05 30.92 40.59
N LEU A 442 -4.96 31.47 41.13
CA LEU A 442 -4.52 31.17 42.51
C LEU A 442 -5.61 31.51 43.52
N PHE A 443 -6.37 32.56 43.26
CA PHE A 443 -7.46 33.04 44.11
C PHE A 443 -8.78 32.29 43.89
N GLN A 444 -8.85 31.36 42.92
CA GLN A 444 -10.08 30.62 42.60
C GLN A 444 -10.00 29.20 43.16
N ARG A 445 -10.94 28.84 44.03
CA ARG A 445 -10.89 27.58 44.80
C ARG A 445 -10.75 26.30 43.96
N HIS A 446 -11.33 26.27 42.76
CA HIS A 446 -11.38 25.09 41.89
C HIS A 446 -10.59 25.22 40.57
N LEU A 447 -9.84 26.31 40.38
CA LEU A 447 -9.01 26.50 39.19
C LEU A 447 -7.54 26.31 39.52
N HIS A 448 -6.76 25.83 38.54
CA HIS A 448 -5.32 25.66 38.66
C HIS A 448 -4.61 26.56 37.65
N PRO A 449 -3.57 27.32 38.05
CA PRO A 449 -2.73 28.06 37.11
C PRO A 449 -1.94 27.11 36.21
N ASP A 450 -1.88 27.41 34.91
CA ASP A 450 -1.00 26.75 33.94
C ASP A 450 -0.11 27.79 33.24
N PRO A 451 1.19 27.87 33.62
CA PRO A 451 2.16 28.78 33.01
C PRO A 451 2.31 28.60 31.49
N THR A 452 1.99 27.42 30.94
CA THR A 452 2.00 27.16 29.49
C THR A 452 1.03 28.08 28.75
N ASN A 453 -0.09 28.45 29.36
CA ASN A 453 -1.08 29.34 28.76
C ASN A 453 -0.52 30.75 28.48
N VAL A 454 0.50 31.19 29.21
CA VAL A 454 1.20 32.46 28.94
C VAL A 454 1.95 32.40 27.62
N LEU A 455 2.65 31.28 27.37
CA LEU A 455 3.37 31.04 26.11
C LEU A 455 2.40 30.90 24.94
N ILE A 456 1.32 30.13 25.12
CA ILE A 456 0.26 29.97 24.12
C ILE A 456 -0.39 31.31 23.83
N GLY A 457 -0.72 32.10 24.85
CA GLY A 457 -1.33 33.43 24.70
C GLY A 457 -0.44 34.42 23.95
N ALA A 458 0.86 34.44 24.25
CA ALA A 458 1.84 35.23 23.53
C ALA A 458 1.92 34.84 22.05
N ALA A 459 2.04 33.54 21.77
CA ALA A 459 2.12 33.00 20.41
C ALA A 459 0.82 33.27 19.62
N ALA A 460 -0.34 33.07 20.24
CA ALA A 460 -1.64 33.26 19.63
C ALA A 460 -1.91 34.73 19.26
N ALA A 461 -1.60 35.67 20.16
CA ALA A 461 -1.72 37.09 19.87
C ALA A 461 -0.78 37.54 18.73
N ALA A 462 0.46 37.04 18.73
CA ALA A 462 1.42 37.31 17.65
C ALA A 462 0.96 36.73 16.30
N ALA A 463 0.44 35.49 16.31
CA ALA A 463 -0.09 34.81 15.13
C ALA A 463 -1.33 35.51 14.57
N ALA A 464 -2.24 35.96 15.44
CA ALA A 464 -3.42 36.74 15.06
C ALA A 464 -3.02 38.06 14.39
N CYS A 465 -2.06 38.80 14.98
CA CYS A 465 -1.53 40.02 14.38
C CYS A 465 -0.86 39.76 13.02
N TRP A 466 -0.07 38.68 12.91
CA TRP A 466 0.54 38.26 11.65
C TRP A 466 -0.51 37.94 10.57
N LEU A 467 -1.57 37.24 10.94
CA LEU A 467 -2.67 36.86 10.06
C LEU A 467 -3.38 38.11 9.55
N MET A 468 -3.64 39.08 10.42
CA MET A 468 -4.27 40.34 10.03
C MET A 468 -3.42 41.16 9.05
N HIS A 469 -2.10 41.23 9.27
CA HIS A 469 -1.17 41.85 8.31
C HIS A 469 -1.17 41.12 6.96
N TRP A 470 -1.23 39.78 6.98
CA TRP A 470 -1.30 38.98 5.77
C TRP A 470 -2.63 39.19 5.02
N LEU A 471 -3.76 39.19 5.73
CA LEU A 471 -5.09 39.48 5.16
C LEU A 471 -5.14 40.89 4.56
N ASN A 472 -4.59 41.89 5.25
CA ASN A 472 -4.50 43.26 4.74
C ASN A 472 -3.66 43.34 3.45
N ALA A 473 -2.51 42.66 3.41
CA ALA A 473 -1.69 42.56 2.21
C ALA A 473 -2.38 41.82 1.06
N MET A 474 -3.28 40.87 1.34
CA MET A 474 -4.07 40.16 0.34
C MET A 474 -5.18 41.05 -0.25
N LEU A 475 -5.85 41.85 0.60
CA LEU A 475 -7.01 42.68 0.25
C LEU A 475 -6.63 44.03 -0.40
N THR A 476 -5.40 44.51 -0.24
CA THR A 476 -4.95 45.80 -0.80
C THR A 476 -4.44 45.64 -2.23
N PRO A 477 -5.12 46.16 -3.28
CA PRO A 477 -4.70 45.95 -4.66
C PRO A 477 -3.29 46.50 -4.89
N ALA A 478 -2.42 45.68 -5.48
CA ALA A 478 -1.12 46.15 -5.96
C ALA A 478 -1.36 47.04 -7.20
N VAL A 479 -0.89 48.29 -7.15
CA VAL A 479 -0.77 49.13 -8.35
C VAL A 479 0.21 48.42 -9.29
N ALA A 480 -0.33 47.82 -10.35
CA ALA A 480 0.44 47.10 -11.34
C ALA A 480 1.06 48.09 -12.33
N ALA A 481 2.36 48.35 -12.18
CA ALA A 481 3.19 48.85 -13.27
C ALA A 481 3.10 47.85 -14.44
N HIS A 482 2.47 48.29 -15.53
CA HIS A 482 2.36 47.53 -16.76
C HIS A 482 3.74 47.35 -17.38
N SER A 483 4.18 46.10 -17.54
CA SER A 483 5.18 45.75 -18.54
C SER A 483 4.64 44.62 -19.41
N HIS A 484 4.27 45.01 -20.63
CA HIS A 484 3.94 44.12 -21.73
C HIS A 484 5.09 43.15 -21.97
N THR A 485 4.80 41.84 -21.98
CA THR A 485 5.67 40.86 -22.63
C THR A 485 4.81 39.88 -23.43
N HIS A 486 5.03 39.88 -24.74
CA HIS A 486 4.41 39.01 -25.72
C HIS A 486 4.81 37.53 -25.48
N PRO A 487 3.90 36.57 -25.76
CA PRO A 487 4.27 35.16 -25.78
C PRO A 487 5.05 34.85 -27.06
N ALA A 488 6.35 34.57 -26.92
CA ALA A 488 7.17 34.02 -28.00
C ALA A 488 6.89 32.51 -28.14
N THR A 489 6.40 32.15 -29.31
CA THR A 489 6.32 30.80 -29.88
C THR A 489 7.70 30.14 -29.87
N ALA A 490 7.84 29.02 -29.14
CA ALA A 490 9.02 28.15 -29.22
C ALA A 490 8.83 27.14 -30.35
N THR A 491 9.54 27.35 -31.44
CA THR A 491 9.77 26.40 -32.53
C THR A 491 10.57 25.20 -32.02
N ALA A 492 10.02 24.00 -32.20
CA ALA A 492 10.71 22.75 -31.95
C ALA A 492 11.65 22.43 -33.13
N THR A 493 12.93 22.25 -32.85
CA THR A 493 13.93 21.71 -33.76
C THR A 493 13.71 20.19 -33.95
N PRO A 494 13.68 19.66 -35.18
CA PRO A 494 13.71 18.22 -35.41
C PRO A 494 15.10 17.66 -35.10
N LEU A 495 15.17 16.63 -34.26
CA LEU A 495 16.37 15.81 -34.06
C LEU A 495 16.71 15.03 -35.35
N PRO A 496 18.00 14.82 -35.67
CA PRO A 496 18.40 14.08 -36.85
C PRO A 496 17.91 12.62 -36.78
N ALA A 497 17.33 12.16 -37.88
CA ALA A 497 16.92 10.79 -38.08
C ALA A 497 18.15 9.86 -38.00
N GLN A 498 18.25 9.10 -36.91
CA GLN A 498 19.18 7.97 -36.84
C GLN A 498 18.70 6.88 -37.80
N GLN A 499 19.53 6.62 -38.79
CA GLN A 499 19.45 5.49 -39.71
C GLN A 499 19.25 4.19 -38.91
N ALA A 500 18.24 3.42 -39.29
CA ALA A 500 18.00 2.10 -38.76
C ALA A 500 19.02 1.13 -39.38
N ASP A 501 19.95 0.65 -38.56
CA ASP A 501 20.77 -0.52 -38.88
C ASP A 501 19.86 -1.73 -39.09
N THR A 502 19.78 -2.17 -40.35
CA THR A 502 19.18 -3.43 -40.77
C THR A 502 20.22 -4.53 -40.70
N SER A 503 20.39 -5.17 -39.55
CA SER A 503 21.14 -6.43 -39.45
C SER A 503 20.84 -7.22 -38.16
N ALA A 504 19.75 -7.99 -38.15
CA ALA A 504 19.65 -9.22 -37.36
C ALA A 504 18.40 -10.03 -37.76
N HIS A 505 18.55 -10.93 -38.74
CA HIS A 505 17.52 -11.90 -39.09
C HIS A 505 17.88 -13.26 -38.45
N GLY A 506 17.03 -13.81 -37.58
CA GLY A 506 17.05 -15.25 -37.27
C GLY A 506 16.78 -15.74 -35.82
N GLY A 507 16.85 -14.89 -34.79
CA GLY A 507 16.99 -15.37 -33.39
C GLY A 507 15.80 -16.10 -32.74
N PHE A 508 14.56 -15.88 -33.17
CA PHE A 508 13.37 -16.39 -32.46
C PHE A 508 12.88 -17.78 -32.90
N LYS A 509 13.34 -18.31 -34.05
CA LYS A 509 12.89 -19.61 -34.55
C LYS A 509 13.45 -20.80 -33.76
N VAL A 510 14.69 -20.71 -33.30
CA VAL A 510 15.33 -21.75 -32.48
C VAL A 510 14.60 -21.97 -31.14
N PRO A 511 14.35 -20.92 -30.31
CA PRO A 511 13.60 -21.10 -29.07
C PRO A 511 12.15 -21.55 -29.33
N ALA A 512 11.54 -21.16 -30.46
CA ALA A 512 10.23 -21.68 -30.86
C ALA A 512 10.24 -23.20 -31.07
N LEU A 513 11.23 -23.72 -31.79
CA LEU A 513 11.39 -25.17 -32.01
C LEU A 513 11.67 -25.92 -30.70
N VAL A 514 12.53 -25.38 -29.84
CA VAL A 514 12.80 -25.98 -28.51
C VAL A 514 11.51 -26.07 -27.69
N CYS A 515 10.72 -24.97 -27.64
CA CYS A 515 9.45 -24.99 -26.91
C CYS A 515 8.44 -25.97 -27.52
N ALA A 516 8.38 -26.08 -28.84
CA ALA A 516 7.50 -27.03 -29.53
C ALA A 516 7.89 -28.49 -29.25
N SER A 517 9.19 -28.82 -29.25
CA SER A 517 9.69 -30.16 -28.92
C SER A 517 9.42 -30.53 -27.47
N LEU A 518 9.68 -29.61 -26.53
CA LEU A 518 9.37 -29.80 -25.12
C LEU A 518 7.87 -30.00 -24.89
N LEU A 519 7.02 -29.25 -25.61
CA LEU A 519 5.58 -29.39 -25.53
C LEU A 519 5.11 -30.74 -26.08
N ALA A 520 5.67 -31.20 -27.20
CA ALA A 520 5.32 -32.50 -27.78
C ALA A 520 5.69 -33.66 -26.82
N TRP A 521 6.88 -33.57 -26.20
CA TRP A 521 7.30 -34.51 -25.17
C TRP A 521 6.38 -34.48 -23.94
N ALA A 522 6.06 -33.28 -23.42
CA ALA A 522 5.16 -33.11 -22.29
C ALA A 522 3.75 -33.67 -22.53
N ILE A 523 3.23 -33.52 -23.76
CA ILE A 523 1.91 -34.07 -24.14
C ILE A 523 1.94 -35.60 -24.16
N ALA A 524 3.01 -36.21 -24.71
CA ALA A 524 3.12 -37.66 -24.82
C ALA A 524 3.25 -38.35 -23.46
N ASP A 525 3.89 -37.70 -22.50
CA ASP A 525 4.19 -38.22 -21.17
C ASP A 525 3.14 -37.83 -20.10
N TYR A 526 2.04 -37.17 -20.46
CA TYR A 526 1.12 -36.59 -19.48
C TYR A 526 0.19 -37.61 -18.79
N PRO A 527 0.15 -37.69 -17.44
CA PRO A 527 -0.51 -38.78 -16.70
C PRO A 527 -2.04 -38.72 -16.72
N LEU A 528 -2.66 -37.53 -16.81
CA LEU A 528 -4.13 -37.41 -16.85
C LEU A 528 -4.75 -37.75 -18.22
N GLY A 529 -3.92 -38.04 -19.22
CA GLY A 529 -4.32 -38.45 -20.55
C GLY A 529 -3.92 -37.46 -21.63
N MET A 530 -3.09 -37.93 -22.56
CA MET A 530 -2.56 -37.19 -23.71
C MET A 530 -3.65 -36.45 -24.50
N HIS A 531 -4.79 -37.10 -24.76
CA HIS A 531 -5.83 -36.56 -25.64
C HIS A 531 -6.51 -35.31 -25.09
N TRP A 532 -6.74 -35.23 -23.77
CA TRP A 532 -7.39 -34.09 -23.14
C TRP A 532 -6.49 -32.85 -23.15
N LEU A 533 -5.23 -33.04 -22.76
CA LEU A 533 -4.23 -31.98 -22.80
C LEU A 533 -3.99 -31.49 -24.23
N ALA A 534 -3.83 -32.42 -25.18
CA ALA A 534 -3.66 -32.08 -26.60
C ALA A 534 -4.85 -31.31 -27.16
N ALA A 535 -6.09 -31.72 -26.87
CA ALA A 535 -7.29 -31.02 -27.33
C ALA A 535 -7.41 -29.60 -26.75
N GLY A 536 -7.12 -29.43 -25.46
CA GLY A 536 -7.12 -28.13 -24.80
C GLY A 536 -6.06 -27.18 -25.38
N LEU A 537 -4.82 -27.66 -25.52
CA LEU A 537 -3.73 -26.90 -26.10
C LEU A 537 -3.95 -26.60 -27.60
N ALA A 538 -4.50 -27.54 -28.37
CA ALA A 538 -4.85 -27.30 -29.77
C ALA A 538 -5.90 -26.19 -29.91
N THR A 539 -6.93 -26.21 -29.06
CA THR A 539 -7.96 -25.15 -29.01
C THR A 539 -7.31 -23.80 -28.68
N TYR A 540 -6.43 -23.76 -27.69
CA TYR A 540 -5.67 -22.56 -27.34
C TYR A 540 -4.79 -22.06 -28.50
N LEU A 541 -4.08 -22.97 -29.18
CA LEU A 541 -3.24 -22.64 -30.34
C LEU A 541 -4.07 -22.09 -31.51
N VAL A 542 -5.28 -22.62 -31.77
CA VAL A 542 -6.19 -22.08 -32.79
C VAL A 542 -6.62 -20.66 -32.45
N ILE A 543 -6.99 -20.41 -31.19
CA ILE A 543 -7.35 -19.06 -30.70
C ILE A 543 -6.15 -18.11 -30.86
N LEU A 544 -4.96 -18.53 -30.45
CA LEU A 544 -3.75 -17.71 -30.54
C LEU A 544 -3.31 -17.48 -32.00
N TYR A 545 -3.52 -18.46 -32.88
CA TYR A 545 -3.27 -18.34 -34.32
C TYR A 545 -4.20 -17.30 -34.95
N ARG A 546 -5.48 -17.32 -34.57
CA ARG A 546 -6.51 -16.39 -35.07
C ARG A 546 -6.39 -14.99 -34.48
N TRP A 547 -5.99 -14.89 -33.22
CA TRP A 547 -5.81 -13.66 -32.46
C TRP A 547 -4.49 -13.71 -31.68
N GLN A 548 -3.41 -13.22 -32.29
CA GLN A 548 -2.06 -13.23 -31.71
C GLN A 548 -1.98 -12.57 -30.32
N HIS A 549 -2.90 -11.66 -30.01
CA HIS A 549 -2.93 -10.91 -28.75
C HIS A 549 -3.72 -11.62 -27.64
N ALA A 550 -4.32 -12.78 -27.90
CA ALA A 550 -5.19 -13.49 -26.96
C ALA A 550 -4.45 -13.96 -25.69
N TRP A 551 -3.13 -14.20 -25.79
CA TRP A 551 -2.31 -14.59 -24.64
C TRP A 551 -2.34 -13.54 -23.51
N LEU A 552 -2.46 -12.24 -23.83
CA LEU A 552 -2.60 -11.17 -22.84
C LEU A 552 -3.86 -11.31 -21.97
N VAL A 553 -4.87 -12.04 -22.45
CA VAL A 553 -6.10 -12.31 -21.70
C VAL A 553 -6.05 -13.69 -21.07
N LEU A 554 -5.71 -14.71 -21.86
CA LEU A 554 -5.82 -16.11 -21.46
C LEU A 554 -4.74 -16.55 -20.48
N VAL A 555 -3.50 -16.07 -20.62
CA VAL A 555 -2.42 -16.43 -19.67
C VAL A 555 -2.72 -15.89 -18.27
N PRO A 556 -3.05 -14.59 -18.07
CA PRO A 556 -3.42 -14.11 -16.74
C PRO A 556 -4.72 -14.72 -16.17
N ALA A 557 -5.65 -15.10 -17.04
CA ALA A 557 -6.91 -15.73 -16.64
C ALA A 557 -6.72 -17.19 -16.18
N ALA A 558 -5.80 -17.93 -16.83
CA ALA A 558 -5.50 -19.32 -16.50
C ALA A 558 -4.61 -19.47 -15.25
N LEU A 559 -3.77 -18.47 -14.94
CA LEU A 559 -2.79 -18.50 -13.87
C LEU A 559 -3.28 -19.05 -12.50
N PRO A 560 -4.44 -18.64 -11.96
CA PRO A 560 -4.91 -19.12 -10.66
C PRO A 560 -5.61 -20.49 -10.66
N VAL A 561 -5.92 -21.05 -11.83
CA VAL A 561 -6.78 -22.26 -11.93
C VAL A 561 -6.21 -23.39 -12.78
N LEU A 562 -5.27 -23.11 -13.68
CA LEU A 562 -4.64 -24.11 -14.53
C LEU A 562 -3.48 -24.79 -13.79
N ASP A 563 -3.85 -25.63 -12.84
CA ASP A 563 -2.93 -26.26 -11.90
C ASP A 563 -3.51 -27.59 -11.43
N LEU A 564 -3.25 -28.63 -12.20
CA LEU A 564 -3.80 -29.96 -11.93
C LEU A 564 -2.79 -30.83 -11.18
N ALA A 565 -1.75 -30.24 -10.56
CA ALA A 565 -0.77 -30.98 -9.74
C ALA A 565 -1.42 -31.90 -8.68
N PRO A 566 -2.55 -31.55 -8.01
CA PRO A 566 -3.21 -32.46 -7.07
C PRO A 566 -3.83 -33.71 -7.72
N LEU A 567 -3.99 -33.72 -9.04
CA LEU A 567 -4.53 -34.82 -9.85
C LEU A 567 -3.42 -35.53 -10.64
N SER A 568 -2.49 -34.78 -11.22
CA SER A 568 -1.40 -35.30 -12.06
C SER A 568 -0.21 -35.78 -11.24
N GLY A 569 0.03 -35.20 -10.06
CA GLY A 569 1.23 -35.40 -9.25
C GLY A 569 2.44 -34.57 -9.68
N ARG A 570 2.32 -33.78 -10.76
CA ARG A 570 3.42 -33.03 -11.35
C ARG A 570 3.36 -31.56 -10.96
N PHE A 571 4.35 -31.09 -10.19
CA PHE A 571 4.45 -29.68 -9.76
C PHE A 571 5.74 -28.97 -10.21
N PHE A 572 6.71 -29.71 -10.78
CA PHE A 572 7.91 -29.13 -11.40
C PHE A 572 7.63 -28.51 -12.77
N ALA A 573 6.90 -29.24 -13.61
CA ALA A 573 6.32 -28.76 -14.86
C ALA A 573 4.82 -29.03 -14.83
N ASP A 574 4.03 -27.97 -14.75
CA ASP A 574 2.57 -28.04 -14.62
C ASP A 574 1.87 -27.64 -15.93
N GLU A 575 0.54 -27.74 -15.96
CA GLU A 575 -0.26 -27.46 -17.15
C GLU A 575 -0.18 -25.99 -17.57
N PHE A 576 0.10 -25.09 -16.63
CA PHE A 576 0.33 -23.68 -16.93
C PHE A 576 1.66 -23.48 -17.65
N ASP A 577 2.71 -24.21 -17.30
CA ASP A 577 3.97 -24.21 -18.06
C ASP A 577 3.74 -24.69 -19.51
N TYR A 578 2.89 -25.69 -19.73
CA TYR A 578 2.56 -26.16 -21.08
C TYR A 578 1.79 -25.12 -21.90
N LEU A 579 0.90 -24.34 -21.27
CA LEU A 579 0.25 -23.18 -21.89
C LEU A 579 1.27 -22.12 -22.31
N LEU A 580 2.29 -21.86 -21.49
CA LEU A 580 3.37 -20.91 -21.80
C LEU A 580 4.26 -21.40 -22.94
N LEU A 581 4.65 -22.68 -22.92
CA LEU A 581 5.38 -23.32 -24.02
C LEU A 581 4.63 -23.19 -25.34
N ALA A 582 3.32 -23.49 -25.36
CA ALA A 582 2.46 -23.33 -26.53
C ALA A 582 2.40 -21.87 -27.00
N THR A 583 2.32 -20.92 -26.06
CA THR A 583 2.31 -19.48 -26.35
C THR A 583 3.60 -19.05 -27.04
N ILE A 584 4.75 -19.41 -26.48
CA ILE A 584 6.06 -19.02 -26.98
C ILE A 584 6.34 -19.71 -28.32
N ALA A 585 6.08 -21.01 -28.43
CA ALA A 585 6.30 -21.78 -29.65
C ALA A 585 5.60 -21.11 -30.86
N LEU A 586 4.29 -20.83 -30.75
CA LEU A 586 3.55 -20.23 -31.86
C LEU A 586 3.91 -18.76 -32.09
N ALA A 587 4.05 -17.97 -31.02
CA ALA A 587 4.27 -16.53 -31.15
C ALA A 587 5.67 -16.20 -31.68
N TYR A 588 6.70 -16.93 -31.26
CA TYR A 588 8.05 -16.79 -31.79
C TYR A 588 8.20 -17.36 -33.20
N TRP A 589 7.48 -18.44 -33.54
CA TRP A 589 7.44 -18.95 -34.91
C TRP A 589 6.94 -17.91 -35.91
N ARG A 590 5.96 -17.10 -35.49
CA ARG A 590 5.36 -16.03 -36.30
C ARG A 590 6.03 -14.66 -36.09
N TRP A 591 7.21 -14.61 -35.46
CA TRP A 591 7.86 -13.34 -35.14
C TRP A 591 8.32 -12.59 -36.41
N PRO A 592 7.94 -11.32 -36.60
CA PRO A 592 8.32 -10.56 -37.79
C PRO A 592 9.82 -10.22 -37.81
N PRO A 593 10.51 -10.36 -38.96
CA PRO A 593 11.93 -10.01 -39.09
C PRO A 593 12.19 -8.51 -38.89
N GLY A 594 13.38 -8.16 -38.35
CA GLY A 594 13.84 -6.77 -38.24
C GLY A 594 13.31 -5.94 -37.06
N LYS A 595 12.45 -6.51 -36.19
CA LYS A 595 12.00 -5.81 -34.96
C LYS A 595 12.91 -6.14 -33.77
N SER A 596 13.48 -5.10 -33.17
CA SER A 596 14.34 -5.20 -31.97
C SER A 596 13.59 -5.87 -30.81
N ALA A 597 14.26 -6.82 -30.15
CA ALA A 597 13.69 -7.67 -29.11
C ALA A 597 13.37 -6.89 -27.82
N HIS A 598 14.17 -5.92 -27.38
CA HIS A 598 13.92 -5.20 -26.12
C HIS A 598 14.56 -3.81 -26.13
N ARG A 599 13.88 -2.80 -25.59
CA ARG A 599 14.47 -1.49 -25.27
C ARG A 599 14.06 -1.07 -23.87
N LEU A 600 14.85 -1.47 -22.88
CA LEU A 600 14.86 -0.88 -21.55
C LEU A 600 15.78 0.34 -21.56
N ALA A 601 15.59 1.28 -20.63
CA ALA A 601 16.58 2.34 -20.43
C ALA A 601 17.94 1.71 -20.05
N PRO A 602 19.10 2.25 -20.47
CA PRO A 602 20.39 1.60 -20.23
C PRO A 602 20.66 1.26 -18.76
N ALA A 603 20.30 2.15 -17.84
CA ALA A 603 20.41 1.91 -16.40
C ALA A 603 19.46 0.82 -15.88
N ALA A 604 18.26 0.71 -16.45
CA ALA A 604 17.30 -0.33 -16.10
C ALA A 604 17.69 -1.68 -16.69
N LEU A 605 18.21 -1.69 -17.92
CA LEU A 605 18.77 -2.88 -18.55
C LEU A 605 19.95 -3.43 -17.74
N CYS A 606 20.87 -2.55 -17.29
CA CYS A 606 22.02 -2.95 -16.49
C CYS A 606 21.61 -3.62 -15.18
N VAL A 607 20.75 -2.97 -14.37
CA VAL A 607 20.28 -3.56 -13.10
C VAL A 607 19.49 -4.84 -13.33
N PHE A 608 18.62 -4.85 -14.34
CA PHE A 608 17.86 -6.04 -14.68
C PHE A 608 18.76 -7.21 -15.12
N ALA A 609 19.77 -6.95 -15.95
CA ALA A 609 20.73 -7.96 -16.40
C ALA A 609 21.61 -8.49 -15.27
N LEU A 610 22.08 -7.60 -14.37
CA LEU A 610 22.83 -8.00 -13.17
C LEU A 610 21.97 -8.83 -12.23
N PHE A 611 20.71 -8.46 -12.04
CA PHE A 611 19.77 -9.25 -11.24
C PHE A 611 19.52 -10.62 -11.87
N LEU A 612 19.33 -10.69 -13.19
CA LEU A 612 19.18 -11.96 -13.90
C LEU A 612 20.43 -12.84 -13.75
N LEU A 613 21.62 -12.26 -13.86
CA LEU A 613 22.87 -12.98 -13.64
C LEU A 613 22.94 -13.52 -12.20
N SER A 614 22.59 -12.71 -11.20
CA SER A 614 22.53 -13.13 -9.80
C SER A 614 21.55 -14.28 -9.59
N ALA A 615 20.35 -14.19 -10.17
CA ALA A 615 19.33 -15.22 -10.07
C ALA A 615 19.76 -16.53 -10.75
N VAL A 616 20.39 -16.45 -11.93
CA VAL A 616 20.93 -17.63 -12.63
C VAL A 616 22.04 -18.27 -11.81
N SER A 617 22.97 -17.48 -11.27
CA SER A 617 24.02 -17.97 -10.38
C SER A 617 23.43 -18.68 -9.15
N ALA A 618 22.42 -18.09 -8.50
CA ALA A 618 21.76 -18.70 -7.35
C ALA A 618 21.04 -20.02 -7.69
N VAL A 619 20.43 -20.12 -8.88
CA VAL A 619 19.84 -21.38 -9.37
C VAL A 619 20.91 -22.43 -9.64
N LEU A 620 22.05 -22.05 -10.22
CA LEU A 620 23.17 -22.97 -10.46
C LEU A 620 23.81 -23.45 -9.15
N ILE A 621 23.98 -22.56 -8.17
CA ILE A 621 24.44 -22.91 -6.82
C ILE A 621 23.43 -23.87 -6.18
N GLY A 622 22.13 -23.55 -6.24
CA GLY A 622 21.08 -24.35 -5.66
C GLY A 622 20.99 -25.77 -6.24
N ALA A 623 21.12 -25.89 -7.56
CA ALA A 623 21.06 -27.16 -8.29
C ALA A 623 22.35 -28.00 -8.21
N SER A 624 23.47 -27.41 -7.78
CA SER A 624 24.74 -28.12 -7.60
C SER A 624 24.76 -28.92 -6.29
N PRO A 625 25.44 -30.07 -6.19
CA PRO A 625 25.87 -30.90 -7.32
C PRO A 625 24.64 -31.43 -8.07
N PHE A 626 24.69 -31.43 -9.41
CA PHE A 626 23.58 -31.90 -10.23
C PHE A 626 23.35 -33.40 -9.98
N PRO A 627 22.22 -33.80 -9.39
CA PRO A 627 21.94 -35.21 -9.12
C PRO A 627 21.63 -35.95 -10.43
N SER A 628 21.65 -37.29 -10.40
CA SER A 628 21.22 -38.09 -11.55
C SER A 628 19.74 -37.83 -11.85
N LEU A 629 19.37 -37.87 -13.14
CA LEU A 629 17.99 -37.76 -13.60
C LEU A 629 17.23 -39.08 -13.33
N ASP A 630 16.98 -39.35 -12.05
CA ASP A 630 16.20 -40.48 -11.58
C ASP A 630 14.73 -40.10 -11.34
N ILE A 631 13.93 -41.05 -10.86
CA ILE A 631 12.51 -40.86 -10.54
C ILE A 631 12.26 -39.86 -9.38
N ASN A 632 13.28 -39.55 -8.58
CA ASN A 632 13.18 -38.59 -7.47
C ASN A 632 13.55 -37.16 -7.88
N ALA A 633 14.31 -37.00 -8.96
CA ALA A 633 14.85 -35.72 -9.44
C ALA A 633 13.81 -34.60 -9.51
N PHE A 634 12.60 -34.90 -10.00
CA PHE A 634 11.50 -33.92 -10.17
C PHE A 634 10.26 -34.24 -9.32
N SER A 635 10.42 -35.06 -8.28
CA SER A 635 9.31 -35.55 -7.47
C SER A 635 9.31 -34.99 -6.05
N SER A 636 10.38 -34.34 -5.59
CA SER A 636 10.53 -33.89 -4.21
C SER A 636 11.11 -32.48 -4.09
N TYR A 637 10.66 -31.73 -3.07
CA TYR A 637 11.21 -30.42 -2.70
C TYR A 637 12.64 -30.52 -2.13
N TYR A 638 13.04 -31.70 -1.67
CA TYR A 638 14.41 -31.97 -1.20
C TYR A 638 15.41 -32.16 -2.33
N SER A 639 14.94 -32.33 -3.57
CA SER A 639 15.81 -32.45 -4.73
C SER A 639 16.53 -31.12 -5.01
N PRO A 640 17.85 -31.12 -5.30
CA PRO A 640 18.56 -29.94 -5.78
C PRO A 640 17.90 -29.27 -7.00
N TYR A 641 17.19 -30.04 -7.84
CA TYR A 641 16.46 -29.47 -8.98
C TYR A 641 15.29 -28.58 -8.59
N ASN A 642 14.89 -28.55 -7.32
CA ASN A 642 13.92 -27.58 -6.81
C ASN A 642 14.33 -26.12 -7.13
N ALA A 643 15.64 -25.87 -7.26
CA ALA A 643 16.17 -24.61 -7.77
C ALA A 643 15.60 -24.22 -9.16
N LEU A 644 15.47 -25.19 -10.07
CA LEU A 644 14.88 -24.97 -11.41
C LEU A 644 13.40 -24.63 -11.32
N ARG A 645 12.66 -25.31 -10.42
CA ARG A 645 11.23 -25.05 -10.19
C ARG A 645 11.02 -23.61 -9.77
N MET A 646 11.80 -23.12 -8.80
CA MET A 646 11.67 -21.74 -8.30
C MET A 646 12.16 -20.70 -9.32
N GLY A 647 13.25 -20.99 -10.03
CA GLY A 647 13.81 -20.12 -11.07
C GLY A 647 12.92 -19.94 -12.31
N LYS A 648 12.05 -20.91 -12.63
CA LYS A 648 11.27 -20.90 -13.88
C LYS A 648 10.33 -19.69 -14.00
N GLY A 649 9.86 -19.10 -12.90
CA GLY A 649 8.98 -17.93 -12.95
C GLY A 649 9.64 -16.70 -13.58
N LEU A 650 10.89 -16.41 -13.20
CA LEU A 650 11.69 -15.35 -13.84
C LEU A 650 12.02 -15.70 -15.29
N MET A 651 12.37 -16.96 -15.57
CA MET A 651 12.64 -17.44 -16.94
C MET A 651 11.42 -17.22 -17.86
N TRP A 652 10.23 -17.59 -17.42
CA TRP A 652 8.99 -17.37 -18.18
C TRP A 652 8.71 -15.89 -18.40
N ALA A 653 8.96 -15.04 -17.40
CA ALA A 653 8.81 -13.60 -17.56
C ALA A 653 9.74 -13.08 -18.66
N MET A 654 10.96 -13.61 -18.75
CA MET A 654 11.94 -13.24 -19.78
C MET A 654 11.53 -13.69 -21.18
N LEU A 655 10.97 -14.89 -21.30
CA LEU A 655 10.48 -15.40 -22.59
C LEU A 655 9.20 -14.68 -23.06
N LEU A 656 8.39 -14.15 -22.14
CA LEU A 656 7.21 -13.37 -22.48
C LEU A 656 7.50 -11.88 -22.67
N LEU A 657 8.64 -11.38 -22.18
CA LEU A 657 8.98 -9.96 -22.24
C LEU A 657 9.04 -9.38 -23.67
N PRO A 658 9.57 -10.07 -24.70
CA PRO A 658 9.63 -9.48 -26.04
C PRO A 658 8.23 -9.46 -26.64
N LEU A 659 7.41 -10.48 -26.38
CA LEU A 659 6.00 -10.51 -26.76
C LEU A 659 5.24 -9.33 -26.13
N LEU A 660 5.41 -9.10 -24.83
CA LEU A 660 4.80 -7.96 -24.15
C LEU A 660 5.24 -6.63 -24.77
N LYS A 661 6.55 -6.45 -25.02
CA LYS A 661 7.04 -5.24 -25.67
C LYS A 661 6.41 -5.04 -27.05
N HIS A 662 6.36 -6.09 -27.87
CA HIS A 662 5.77 -6.04 -29.20
C HIS A 662 4.31 -5.56 -29.15
N GLU A 663 3.53 -6.05 -28.19
CA GLU A 663 2.15 -5.61 -27.97
C GLU A 663 2.05 -4.15 -27.53
N LEU A 664 2.94 -3.72 -26.62
CA LEU A 664 2.98 -2.36 -26.13
C LEU A 664 3.39 -1.34 -27.19
N ASP A 665 4.32 -1.70 -28.09
CA ASP A 665 4.73 -0.86 -29.23
C ASP A 665 3.62 -0.73 -30.28
N ARG A 666 2.70 -1.71 -30.40
CA ARG A 666 1.54 -1.63 -31.30
C ARG A 666 0.47 -0.70 -30.75
N ASP A 667 -0.02 -0.99 -29.54
CA ASP A 667 -0.97 -0.15 -28.82
C ASP A 667 -0.92 -0.47 -27.32
N ALA A 668 -0.11 0.29 -26.60
CA ALA A 668 0.02 0.16 -25.15
C ALA A 668 -1.31 0.24 -24.41
N ALA A 669 -2.25 1.10 -24.82
CA ALA A 669 -3.52 1.26 -24.12
C ALA A 669 -4.40 0.02 -24.27
N THR A 670 -4.48 -0.53 -25.48
CA THR A 670 -5.25 -1.75 -25.74
C THR A 670 -4.60 -2.99 -25.13
N ALA A 671 -3.27 -3.12 -25.20
CA ALA A 671 -2.53 -4.22 -24.58
C ALA A 671 -2.77 -4.28 -23.06
N HIS A 672 -2.62 -3.15 -22.35
CA HIS A 672 -2.91 -3.10 -20.92
C HIS A 672 -4.38 -3.34 -20.59
N ARG A 673 -5.32 -2.89 -21.44
CA ARG A 673 -6.75 -3.16 -21.23
C ARG A 673 -7.06 -4.66 -21.35
N ARG A 674 -6.45 -5.35 -22.34
CA ARG A 674 -6.55 -6.81 -22.49
C ARG A 674 -5.93 -7.53 -21.30
N PHE A 675 -4.75 -7.11 -20.86
CA PHE A 675 -4.10 -7.65 -19.68
C PHE A 675 -4.96 -7.49 -18.41
N ALA A 676 -5.49 -6.29 -18.16
CA ALA A 676 -6.37 -6.03 -17.02
C ALA A 676 -7.68 -6.84 -17.08
N PHE A 677 -8.22 -7.06 -18.29
CA PHE A 677 -9.36 -7.94 -18.48
C PHE A 677 -9.01 -9.41 -18.19
N GLY A 678 -7.83 -9.88 -18.63
CA GLY A 678 -7.30 -11.21 -18.26
C GLY A 678 -7.17 -11.38 -16.75
N MET A 679 -6.59 -10.40 -16.05
CA MET A 679 -6.52 -10.38 -14.58
C MET A 679 -7.92 -10.43 -13.94
N THR A 680 -8.90 -9.73 -14.53
CA THR A 680 -10.30 -9.75 -14.06
C THR A 680 -10.94 -11.12 -14.23
N LEU A 681 -10.74 -11.79 -15.37
CA LEU A 681 -11.19 -13.16 -15.57
C LEU A 681 -10.50 -14.13 -14.62
N GLY A 682 -9.21 -13.93 -14.34
CA GLY A 682 -8.48 -14.75 -13.38
C GLY A 682 -8.98 -14.58 -11.94
N VAL A 683 -9.28 -13.35 -11.49
CA VAL A 683 -9.94 -13.13 -10.19
C VAL A 683 -11.33 -13.75 -10.15
N CYS A 684 -12.08 -13.68 -11.25
CA CYS A 684 -13.38 -14.34 -11.36
C CYS A 684 -13.24 -15.86 -11.20
N ALA A 685 -12.24 -16.47 -11.85
CA ALA A 685 -11.98 -17.91 -11.78
C ALA A 685 -11.50 -18.33 -10.38
N ALA A 686 -10.54 -17.59 -9.79
CA ALA A 686 -10.07 -17.80 -8.42
C ALA A 686 -11.24 -17.68 -7.41
N GLY A 687 -12.03 -16.62 -7.52
CA GLY A 687 -13.20 -16.41 -6.69
C GLY A 687 -14.27 -17.49 -6.85
N ALA A 688 -14.50 -17.99 -8.07
CA ALA A 688 -15.41 -19.11 -8.31
C ALA A 688 -14.89 -20.40 -7.64
N SER A 689 -13.58 -20.67 -7.71
CA SER A 689 -13.00 -21.82 -7.00
C SER A 689 -13.16 -21.71 -5.48
N VAL A 690 -13.00 -20.50 -4.92
CA VAL A 690 -13.20 -20.24 -3.49
C VAL A 690 -14.66 -20.41 -3.11
N LEU A 691 -15.60 -19.94 -3.94
CA LEU A 691 -17.03 -20.16 -3.70
C LEU A 691 -17.36 -21.65 -3.68
N TRP A 692 -16.86 -22.42 -4.65
CA TRP A 692 -17.04 -23.86 -4.68
C TRP A 692 -16.48 -24.53 -3.41
N GLU A 693 -15.26 -24.20 -3.00
CA GLU A 693 -14.63 -24.74 -1.79
C GLU A 693 -15.43 -24.38 -0.53
N ARG A 694 -15.92 -23.14 -0.45
CA ARG A 694 -16.77 -22.66 0.66
C ARG A 694 -18.10 -23.39 0.70
N ILE A 695 -18.76 -23.58 -0.44
CA ILE A 695 -20.02 -24.35 -0.53
C ILE A 695 -19.79 -25.79 -0.10
N ALA A 696 -18.68 -26.39 -0.56
CA ALA A 696 -18.35 -27.78 -0.27
C ALA A 696 -18.05 -27.97 1.23
N PHE A 697 -17.18 -27.18 1.85
CA PHE A 697 -16.62 -27.47 3.18
C PHE A 697 -17.33 -26.70 4.34
N PRO A 698 -17.08 -25.40 4.60
CA PRO A 698 -17.63 -24.72 5.78
C PRO A 698 -19.06 -24.15 5.58
N GLY A 699 -19.51 -23.92 4.35
CA GLY A 699 -20.68 -23.12 3.98
C GLY A 699 -20.34 -21.66 3.64
N LEU A 700 -21.09 -21.03 2.72
CA LEU A 700 -20.80 -19.69 2.19
C LEU A 700 -20.70 -18.59 3.26
N PHE A 701 -21.62 -18.59 4.22
CA PHE A 701 -21.73 -17.54 5.25
C PHE A 701 -21.23 -17.98 6.63
N ASN A 702 -20.58 -19.15 6.73
CA ASN A 702 -20.01 -19.63 7.97
C ASN A 702 -18.63 -19.00 8.19
N PHE A 703 -18.55 -18.01 9.07
CA PHE A 703 -17.30 -17.33 9.41
C PHE A 703 -16.67 -17.78 10.74
N SER A 704 -17.29 -18.73 11.44
CA SER A 704 -16.84 -19.18 12.77
C SER A 704 -15.95 -20.44 12.74
N SER A 705 -16.01 -21.24 11.68
CA SER A 705 -15.31 -22.53 11.59
C SER A 705 -13.78 -22.50 11.55
N GLY A 706 -13.16 -21.32 11.32
CA GLY A 706 -11.69 -21.19 11.15
C GLY A 706 -11.13 -21.83 9.87
N TYR A 707 -11.98 -22.36 8.98
CA TYR A 707 -11.56 -23.00 7.72
C TYR A 707 -10.98 -21.96 6.74
N ARG A 708 -9.66 -21.99 6.51
CA ARG A 708 -8.97 -21.13 5.54
C ARG A 708 -9.05 -21.74 4.15
N VAL A 709 -9.59 -20.98 3.21
CA VAL A 709 -9.68 -21.43 1.82
C VAL A 709 -8.33 -21.38 1.12
N VAL A 710 -8.13 -22.26 0.14
CA VAL A 710 -6.91 -22.31 -0.68
C VAL A 710 -7.18 -22.11 -2.18
N GLY A 711 -8.43 -22.29 -2.63
CA GLY A 711 -8.80 -22.28 -4.04
C GLY A 711 -8.10 -23.38 -4.83
N MET A 712 -7.93 -23.17 -6.14
CA MET A 712 -7.20 -24.10 -7.03
C MET A 712 -5.67 -23.90 -7.01
N PHE A 713 -5.13 -23.23 -5.99
CA PHE A 713 -3.69 -22.98 -5.88
C PHE A 713 -2.98 -24.20 -5.28
N SER A 714 -2.50 -25.14 -6.11
CA SER A 714 -1.91 -26.40 -5.62
C SER A 714 -0.69 -26.20 -4.73
N GLY A 715 0.04 -25.10 -4.92
CA GLY A 715 1.17 -24.73 -4.07
C GLY A 715 0.80 -24.62 -2.58
N MET A 716 -0.49 -24.43 -2.24
CA MET A 716 -0.96 -24.35 -0.86
C MET A 716 -0.90 -25.70 -0.12
N HIS A 717 -0.53 -26.83 -0.75
CA HIS A 717 -0.36 -28.13 -0.07
C HIS A 717 0.71 -28.16 1.03
N VAL A 718 1.62 -27.20 1.01
CA VAL A 718 2.63 -26.93 2.06
C VAL A 718 2.33 -25.65 2.85
N GLY A 719 1.16 -25.03 2.64
CA GLY A 719 0.80 -23.74 3.26
C GLY A 719 1.24 -22.52 2.44
N GLY A 720 1.55 -21.42 3.13
CA GLY A 720 1.96 -20.15 2.53
C GLY A 720 0.82 -19.17 2.23
N ALA A 721 1.06 -18.26 1.29
CA ALA A 721 0.17 -17.12 0.98
C ALA A 721 -0.07 -16.90 -0.52
N ALA A 722 -0.16 -17.99 -1.29
CA ALA A 722 -0.21 -17.92 -2.76
C ALA A 722 -1.47 -17.20 -3.28
N ILE A 723 -2.64 -17.55 -2.73
CA ILE A 723 -3.92 -16.97 -3.10
C ILE A 723 -3.99 -15.47 -2.73
N GLU A 724 -3.48 -15.10 -1.55
CA GLU A 724 -3.44 -13.71 -1.10
C GLU A 724 -2.56 -12.87 -2.02
N ALA A 725 -1.37 -13.37 -2.36
CA ALA A 725 -0.44 -12.67 -3.23
C ALA A 725 -0.98 -12.49 -4.65
N TYR A 726 -1.67 -13.50 -5.20
CA TYR A 726 -2.37 -13.36 -6.47
C TYR A 726 -3.44 -12.27 -6.41
N LEU A 727 -4.31 -12.29 -5.39
CA LEU A 727 -5.38 -11.30 -5.23
C LEU A 727 -4.82 -9.89 -5.04
N VAL A 728 -3.74 -9.72 -4.27
CA VAL A 728 -3.06 -8.43 -4.07
C VAL A 728 -2.49 -7.88 -5.38
N LEU A 729 -1.94 -8.74 -6.25
CA LEU A 729 -1.46 -8.33 -7.58
C LEU A 729 -2.61 -8.02 -8.54
N ALA A 730 -3.71 -8.78 -8.49
CA ALA A 730 -4.77 -8.76 -9.50
C ALA A 730 -5.88 -7.74 -9.23
N MET A 731 -6.31 -7.59 -7.98
CA MET A 731 -7.43 -6.74 -7.58
C MET A 731 -7.27 -5.27 -7.99
N PRO A 732 -6.08 -4.64 -7.94
CA PRO A 732 -5.87 -3.29 -8.46
C PRO A 732 -6.22 -3.15 -9.95
N PHE A 733 -5.98 -4.20 -10.75
CA PHE A 733 -6.34 -4.21 -12.17
C PHE A 733 -7.84 -4.37 -12.38
N VAL A 734 -8.53 -5.17 -11.56
CA VAL A 734 -9.99 -5.30 -11.58
C VAL A 734 -10.66 -3.96 -11.28
N ALA A 735 -10.22 -3.31 -10.21
CA ALA A 735 -10.70 -1.99 -9.82
C ALA A 735 -10.46 -0.96 -10.93
N TRP A 736 -9.23 -0.90 -11.46
CA TRP A 736 -8.88 0.00 -12.55
C TRP A 736 -9.72 -0.25 -13.82
N TRP A 737 -9.91 -1.50 -14.22
CA TRP A 737 -10.71 -1.86 -15.39
C TRP A 737 -12.18 -1.48 -15.23
N SER A 738 -12.77 -1.78 -14.06
CA SER A 738 -14.16 -1.40 -13.73
C SER A 738 -14.37 0.12 -13.78
N LEU A 739 -13.40 0.90 -13.28
CA LEU A 739 -13.47 2.36 -13.29
C LEU A 739 -13.25 2.98 -14.68
N THR A 740 -12.54 2.31 -15.58
CA THR A 740 -12.18 2.85 -16.89
C THR A 740 -13.07 2.37 -18.03
N VAL A 741 -13.76 1.24 -17.87
CA VAL A 741 -14.69 0.73 -18.88
C VAL A 741 -15.93 1.62 -18.99
N ARG A 742 -16.35 1.92 -20.22
CA ARG A 742 -17.52 2.77 -20.49
C ARG A 742 -18.83 2.00 -20.50
N HIS A 743 -18.79 0.72 -20.84
CA HIS A 743 -19.98 -0.12 -20.97
C HIS A 743 -20.56 -0.49 -19.59
N PRO A 744 -21.85 -0.22 -19.32
CA PRO A 744 -22.43 -0.37 -17.98
C PRO A 744 -22.43 -1.83 -17.50
N LEU A 745 -22.76 -2.80 -18.36
CA LEU A 745 -22.72 -4.22 -17.99
C LEU A 745 -21.29 -4.71 -17.71
N ALA A 746 -20.30 -4.18 -18.43
CA ALA A 746 -18.91 -4.55 -18.19
C ALA A 746 -18.40 -3.95 -16.86
N ARG A 747 -18.88 -2.74 -16.52
CA ARG A 747 -18.62 -2.12 -15.22
C ARG A 747 -19.27 -2.90 -14.08
N LEU A 748 -20.53 -3.32 -14.26
CA LEU A 748 -21.24 -4.16 -13.29
C LEU A 748 -20.48 -5.48 -13.09
N PHE A 749 -20.09 -6.15 -14.18
CA PHE A 749 -19.27 -7.36 -14.11
C PHE A 749 -17.97 -7.13 -13.33
N GLY A 750 -17.22 -6.07 -13.65
CA GLY A 750 -15.98 -5.74 -12.93
C GLY A 750 -16.21 -5.44 -11.44
N ALA A 751 -17.30 -4.76 -11.10
CA ALA A 751 -17.68 -4.51 -9.70
C ALA A 751 -18.07 -5.79 -8.96
N SER A 752 -18.82 -6.70 -9.61
CA SER A 752 -19.18 -8.00 -9.06
C SER A 752 -17.95 -8.89 -8.84
N VAL A 753 -17.02 -8.93 -9.80
CA VAL A 753 -15.75 -9.65 -9.67
C VAL A 753 -14.88 -9.05 -8.56
N PHE A 754 -14.87 -7.72 -8.42
CA PHE A 754 -14.16 -7.08 -7.32
C PHE A 754 -14.77 -7.48 -5.95
N ALA A 755 -16.10 -7.46 -5.81
CA ALA A 755 -16.76 -7.92 -4.59
C ALA A 755 -16.45 -9.40 -4.28
N LEU A 756 -16.45 -10.25 -5.31
CA LEU A 756 -16.06 -11.65 -5.19
C LEU A 756 -14.60 -11.82 -4.75
N GLY A 757 -13.67 -11.02 -5.29
CA GLY A 757 -12.27 -11.01 -4.88
C GLY A 757 -12.06 -10.54 -3.45
N VAL A 758 -12.86 -9.57 -2.97
CA VAL A 758 -12.87 -9.16 -1.55
C VAL A 758 -13.37 -10.29 -0.67
N TYR A 759 -14.48 -10.95 -1.05
CA TYR A 759 -14.97 -12.13 -0.33
C TYR A 759 -13.88 -13.21 -0.25
N ALA A 760 -13.27 -13.53 -1.40
CA ALA A 760 -12.22 -14.54 -1.49
C ALA A 760 -11.03 -14.21 -0.58
N MET A 761 -10.58 -12.94 -0.55
CA MET A 761 -9.55 -12.49 0.38
C MET A 761 -9.98 -12.72 1.83
N VAL A 762 -11.17 -12.27 2.24
CA VAL A 762 -11.61 -12.35 3.64
C VAL A 762 -11.75 -13.80 4.16
N VAL A 763 -12.14 -14.74 3.31
CA VAL A 763 -12.25 -16.14 3.74
C VAL A 763 -10.89 -16.88 3.80
N THR A 764 -9.77 -16.20 3.48
CA THR A 764 -8.43 -16.75 3.75
C THR A 764 -7.96 -16.51 5.18
N TYR A 765 -8.63 -15.65 5.97
CA TYR A 765 -8.23 -15.34 7.35
C TYR A 765 -6.78 -14.84 7.51
N ALA A 766 -6.19 -14.28 6.44
CA ALA A 766 -4.80 -13.86 6.39
C ALA A 766 -4.64 -12.34 6.63
N ARG A 767 -4.25 -11.97 7.85
CA ARG A 767 -4.01 -10.57 8.28
C ARG A 767 -3.08 -9.81 7.32
N GLY A 768 -1.97 -10.41 6.93
CA GLY A 768 -1.01 -9.82 5.99
C GLY A 768 -1.63 -9.53 4.62
N GLY A 769 -2.48 -10.42 4.12
CA GLY A 769 -3.24 -10.24 2.87
C GLY A 769 -4.18 -9.04 2.92
N TYR A 770 -4.87 -8.84 4.03
CA TYR A 770 -5.79 -7.70 4.22
C TYR A 770 -5.08 -6.37 4.19
N ILE A 771 -4.00 -6.27 4.98
CA ILE A 771 -3.20 -5.04 5.08
C ILE A 771 -2.58 -4.72 3.72
N ALA A 772 -2.00 -5.71 3.04
CA ALA A 772 -1.39 -5.54 1.73
C ALA A 772 -2.40 -5.10 0.66
N LEU A 773 -3.58 -5.71 0.61
CA LEU A 773 -4.65 -5.33 -0.32
C LEU A 773 -5.16 -3.92 -0.02
N ALA A 774 -5.42 -3.60 1.25
CA ALA A 774 -5.87 -2.27 1.66
C ALA A 774 -4.84 -1.19 1.27
N LEU A 775 -3.56 -1.42 1.56
CA LEU A 775 -2.46 -0.53 1.16
C LEU A 775 -2.41 -0.36 -0.36
N GLY A 776 -2.50 -1.45 -1.13
CA GLY A 776 -2.56 -1.41 -2.59
C GLY A 776 -3.74 -0.56 -3.10
N MET A 777 -4.92 -0.71 -2.51
CA MET A 777 -6.11 0.07 -2.89
C MET A 777 -5.99 1.56 -2.51
N VAL A 778 -5.34 1.89 -1.39
CA VAL A 778 -5.01 3.29 -1.03
C VAL A 778 -4.05 3.88 -2.05
N VAL A 779 -3.00 3.16 -2.44
CA VAL A 779 -2.06 3.58 -3.48
C VAL A 779 -2.78 3.80 -4.82
N LEU A 780 -3.67 2.87 -5.21
CA LEU A 780 -4.50 3.01 -6.41
C LEU A 780 -5.31 4.31 -6.37
N ALA A 781 -6.01 4.57 -5.27
CA ALA A 781 -6.85 5.75 -5.08
C ALA A 781 -6.02 7.03 -5.16
N VAL A 782 -4.92 7.12 -4.40
CA VAL A 782 -4.03 8.28 -4.39
C VAL A 782 -3.42 8.51 -5.78
N ALA A 783 -2.91 7.47 -6.44
CA ALA A 783 -2.30 7.58 -7.76
C ALA A 783 -3.32 7.98 -8.84
N ALA A 784 -4.55 7.48 -8.76
CA ALA A 784 -5.65 7.85 -9.66
C ALA A 784 -6.11 9.30 -9.43
N LEU A 785 -6.21 9.73 -8.16
CA LEU A 785 -6.53 11.12 -7.78
C LEU A 785 -5.46 12.09 -8.28
N LEU A 786 -4.18 11.75 -8.15
CA LEU A 786 -3.08 12.59 -8.64
C LEU A 786 -3.07 12.71 -10.18
N ARG A 787 -3.61 11.72 -10.91
CA ARG A 787 -3.56 11.64 -12.38
C ARG A 787 -4.74 12.33 -13.07
N THR A 788 -5.86 12.42 -12.38
CA THR A 788 -7.08 12.99 -12.93
C THR A 788 -6.99 14.53 -13.00
N PRO A 789 -7.50 15.19 -14.04
CA PRO A 789 -7.58 16.65 -14.07
C PRO A 789 -8.70 17.15 -13.15
N ALA A 790 -8.52 18.34 -12.54
CA ALA A 790 -9.48 19.02 -11.65
C ALA A 790 -10.93 19.06 -12.18
N SER A 791 -11.11 19.03 -13.51
CA SER A 791 -12.38 19.11 -14.22
C SER A 791 -13.21 17.82 -14.28
N SER A 792 -12.68 16.66 -13.85
CA SER A 792 -13.34 15.33 -13.97
C SER A 792 -13.98 14.83 -12.66
N GLY A 793 -14.78 15.69 -12.03
CA GLY A 793 -15.37 15.50 -10.69
C GLY A 793 -16.10 14.17 -10.40
N PRO A 794 -17.03 13.68 -11.24
CA PRO A 794 -17.86 12.52 -10.90
C PRO A 794 -17.10 11.18 -10.91
N LEU A 795 -16.10 11.03 -11.78
CA LEU A 795 -15.28 9.79 -11.84
C LEU A 795 -14.32 9.68 -10.64
N ARG A 796 -13.86 10.82 -10.10
CA ARG A 796 -13.01 10.91 -8.91
C ARG A 796 -13.80 10.64 -7.63
N ALA A 797 -15.01 11.18 -7.53
CA ALA A 797 -15.91 10.94 -6.42
C ALA A 797 -16.39 9.48 -6.38
N ALA A 798 -16.73 8.88 -7.54
CA ALA A 798 -17.11 7.47 -7.62
C ALA A 798 -15.94 6.52 -7.32
N ALA A 799 -14.72 6.82 -7.78
CA ALA A 799 -13.54 6.01 -7.49
C ALA A 799 -13.13 6.10 -6.00
N GLY A 800 -13.20 7.29 -5.41
CA GLY A 800 -12.96 7.47 -3.97
C GLY A 800 -14.03 6.79 -3.12
N ALA A 801 -15.31 6.91 -3.49
CA ALA A 801 -16.42 6.28 -2.77
C ALA A 801 -16.42 4.76 -2.88
N ALA A 802 -16.07 4.18 -4.04
CA ALA A 802 -15.97 2.73 -4.20
C ALA A 802 -14.81 2.12 -3.40
N VAL A 803 -13.69 2.84 -3.26
CA VAL A 803 -12.55 2.44 -2.41
C VAL A 803 -12.91 2.57 -0.93
N LEU A 804 -13.63 3.63 -0.54
CA LEU A 804 -14.13 3.80 0.82
C LEU A 804 -15.20 2.75 1.17
N LEU A 805 -16.09 2.40 0.24
CA LEU A 805 -17.09 1.34 0.42
C LEU A 805 -16.45 -0.05 0.50
N ALA A 806 -15.42 -0.33 -0.31
CA ALA A 806 -14.67 -1.58 -0.22
C ALA A 806 -13.87 -1.68 1.08
N GLY A 807 -13.23 -0.58 1.50
CA GLY A 807 -12.54 -0.48 2.79
C GLY A 807 -13.51 -0.58 3.97
N ALA A 808 -14.68 0.05 3.88
CA ALA A 808 -15.73 -0.02 4.90
C ALA A 808 -16.39 -1.39 4.96
N ALA A 809 -16.57 -2.09 3.83
CA ALA A 809 -17.07 -3.46 3.80
C ALA A 809 -16.05 -4.45 4.38
N ALA A 810 -14.75 -4.27 4.07
CA ALA A 810 -13.67 -5.04 4.68
C ALA A 810 -13.58 -4.78 6.19
N ALA A 811 -13.67 -3.52 6.63
CA ALA A 811 -13.72 -3.16 8.03
C ALA A 811 -14.97 -3.72 8.74
N TRP A 812 -16.14 -3.65 8.11
CA TRP A 812 -17.39 -4.22 8.62
C TRP A 812 -17.30 -5.74 8.80
N LEU A 813 -16.64 -6.46 7.88
CA LEU A 813 -16.41 -7.90 7.99
C LEU A 813 -15.41 -8.27 9.10
N VAL A 814 -14.38 -7.46 9.33
CA VAL A 814 -13.44 -7.65 10.46
C VAL A 814 -14.16 -7.49 11.80
N VAL A 815 -15.14 -6.57 11.88
CA VAL A 815 -15.91 -6.30 13.10
C VAL A 815 -16.88 -7.44 13.49
N HIS A 816 -17.32 -8.28 12.53
CA HIS A 816 -18.36 -9.30 12.78
C HIS A 816 -17.85 -10.75 12.86
N GLY A 817 -16.55 -11.03 12.68
CA GLY A 817 -15.99 -12.39 12.75
C GLY A 817 -15.29 -12.67 14.08
N THR A 818 -15.85 -13.55 14.93
CA THR A 818 -15.26 -13.93 16.23
C THR A 818 -13.83 -14.46 16.10
N HIS A 819 -13.56 -15.30 15.11
CA HIS A 819 -12.22 -15.86 14.85
C HIS A 819 -11.20 -14.81 14.34
N LEU A 820 -11.66 -13.74 13.67
CA LEU A 820 -10.76 -12.66 13.26
C LEU A 820 -10.27 -11.87 14.48
N ASN A 821 -11.16 -11.63 15.45
CA ASN A 821 -10.81 -10.95 16.69
C ASN A 821 -9.74 -11.73 17.49
N ASP A 822 -9.90 -13.05 17.63
CA ASP A 822 -8.91 -13.92 18.30
C ASP A 822 -7.55 -13.92 17.59
N ARG A 823 -7.55 -13.79 16.25
CA ARG A 823 -6.30 -13.68 15.48
C ARG A 823 -5.64 -12.32 15.63
N PHE A 824 -6.39 -11.22 15.77
CA PHE A 824 -5.80 -9.90 15.98
C PHE A 824 -5.28 -9.72 17.41
N SER A 825 -5.93 -10.31 18.41
CA SER A 825 -5.50 -10.25 19.81
C SER A 825 -4.16 -10.96 20.07
N THR A 826 -3.82 -12.00 19.30
CA THR A 826 -2.55 -12.73 19.41
C THR A 826 -1.44 -12.23 18.47
N SER A 827 -1.51 -10.99 17.99
CA SER A 827 -0.53 -10.46 17.01
C SER A 827 0.90 -10.35 17.58
N GLY A 828 1.04 -10.06 18.87
CA GLY A 828 2.37 -9.95 19.52
C GLY A 828 3.12 -11.27 19.62
N SER A 829 2.44 -12.36 20.00
CA SER A 829 3.05 -13.69 20.09
C SER A 829 3.40 -14.28 18.72
N ASP A 830 2.59 -13.99 17.69
CA ASP A 830 2.87 -14.40 16.30
C ASP A 830 4.15 -13.76 15.74
N LEU A 831 4.39 -12.48 16.05
CA LEU A 831 5.60 -11.79 15.59
C LEU A 831 6.87 -12.36 16.24
N HIS A 832 6.81 -12.72 17.52
CA HIS A 832 7.95 -13.35 18.21
C HIS A 832 8.27 -14.73 17.63
N ALA A 833 7.26 -15.57 17.38
CA ALA A 833 7.44 -16.87 16.72
C ALA A 833 8.04 -16.73 15.31
N ARG A 834 7.58 -15.73 14.53
CA ARG A 834 8.16 -15.42 13.21
C ARG A 834 9.60 -14.94 13.30
N ALA A 835 9.91 -14.08 14.26
CA ALA A 835 11.28 -13.58 14.46
C ALA A 835 12.23 -14.73 14.82
N ALA A 836 11.83 -15.64 15.71
CA ALA A 836 12.61 -16.83 16.05
C ALA A 836 12.82 -17.73 14.82
N HIS A 837 11.79 -17.94 14.00
CA HIS A 837 11.89 -18.70 12.76
C HIS A 837 12.83 -18.06 11.73
N TRP A 838 12.79 -16.72 11.61
CA TRP A 838 13.72 -15.98 10.75
C TRP A 838 15.16 -16.05 11.26
N GLU A 839 15.35 -16.07 12.57
CA GLU A 839 16.66 -16.25 13.18
C GLU A 839 17.21 -17.66 12.93
N ASP A 840 16.40 -18.71 13.08
CA ASP A 840 16.76 -20.09 12.71
C ASP A 840 17.15 -20.18 11.23
N ALA A 841 16.38 -19.55 10.33
CA ALA A 841 16.70 -19.48 8.91
C ALA A 841 18.08 -18.86 8.62
N LEU A 842 18.46 -17.81 9.36
CA LEU A 842 19.78 -17.19 9.24
C LEU A 842 20.90 -18.08 9.81
N GLN A 843 20.66 -18.74 10.95
CA GLN A 843 21.62 -19.64 11.60
C GLN A 843 21.92 -20.90 10.77
N MET A 844 21.03 -21.28 9.84
CA MET A 844 21.25 -22.39 8.92
C MET A 844 22.24 -22.09 7.78
N MET A 845 22.54 -20.82 7.51
CA MET A 845 23.47 -20.41 6.45
C MET A 845 24.92 -20.77 6.82
N ASP A 846 25.76 -21.05 5.83
CA ASP A 846 27.18 -21.27 6.06
C ASP A 846 27.90 -19.96 6.46
N ASP A 847 28.78 -20.03 7.45
CA ASP A 847 29.58 -18.90 7.97
C ASP A 847 30.76 -18.54 7.05
N ASP A 848 30.47 -18.24 5.77
CA ASP A 848 31.49 -17.87 4.79
C ASP A 848 31.10 -16.64 3.94
N VAL A 849 32.12 -15.99 3.38
CA VAL A 849 31.96 -14.76 2.60
C VAL A 849 31.21 -15.01 1.30
N ALA A 850 31.38 -16.17 0.67
CA ALA A 850 30.69 -16.48 -0.59
C ALA A 850 29.19 -16.65 -0.35
N THR A 851 28.81 -17.38 0.69
CA THR A 851 27.41 -17.54 1.13
C THR A 851 26.79 -16.20 1.54
N THR A 852 27.53 -15.35 2.26
CA THR A 852 27.06 -14.00 2.62
C THR A 852 26.75 -13.14 1.37
N LEU A 853 27.59 -13.25 0.33
CA LEU A 853 27.46 -12.44 -0.89
C LEU A 853 26.46 -13.01 -1.89
N PHE A 854 26.44 -14.32 -2.10
CA PHE A 854 25.71 -15.02 -3.16
C PHE A 854 24.61 -15.98 -2.68
N GLY A 855 24.49 -16.19 -1.38
CA GLY A 855 23.45 -17.02 -0.76
C GLY A 855 23.73 -18.51 -0.82
N MET A 856 22.84 -19.29 -0.21
CA MET A 856 22.87 -20.76 -0.16
C MET A 856 22.41 -21.42 -1.47
N GLY A 857 21.88 -20.63 -2.41
CA GLY A 857 21.29 -21.09 -3.66
C GLY A 857 19.76 -21.23 -3.58
N THR A 858 19.09 -20.88 -4.67
CA THR A 858 17.63 -20.90 -4.77
C THR A 858 17.06 -22.31 -4.55
N GLY A 859 16.00 -22.42 -3.76
CA GLY A 859 15.26 -23.67 -3.55
C GLY A 859 15.92 -24.70 -2.63
N ARG A 860 17.05 -24.37 -1.99
CA ARG A 860 17.71 -25.28 -1.02
C ARG A 860 17.12 -25.26 0.39
N TYR A 861 16.30 -24.26 0.71
CA TYR A 861 15.78 -24.07 2.06
C TYR A 861 15.14 -25.33 2.67
N PRO A 862 14.20 -26.07 1.99
CA PRO A 862 13.58 -27.25 2.60
C PRO A 862 14.57 -28.37 2.94
N GLY A 863 15.59 -28.56 2.09
CA GLY A 863 16.65 -29.54 2.33
C GLY A 863 17.55 -29.13 3.50
N LEU A 864 17.90 -27.86 3.61
CA LEU A 864 18.70 -27.34 4.71
C LEU A 864 17.94 -27.36 6.03
N TYR A 865 16.65 -27.01 6.02
CA TYR A 865 15.78 -27.09 7.19
C TYR A 865 15.76 -28.49 7.79
N LEU A 866 15.60 -29.52 6.94
CA LEU A 866 15.62 -30.92 7.36
C LEU A 866 16.89 -31.32 8.15
N TRP A 867 18.05 -30.77 7.76
CA TRP A 867 19.34 -31.17 8.32
C TRP A 867 19.92 -30.23 9.38
N ARG A 868 19.57 -28.94 9.33
CA ARG A 868 20.26 -27.88 10.11
C ARG A 868 19.34 -27.10 11.06
N SER A 869 18.02 -27.17 10.93
CA SER A 869 17.11 -26.38 11.78
C SER A 869 17.21 -26.77 13.26
N GLY A 870 17.22 -25.75 14.12
CA GLY A 870 17.22 -25.86 15.58
C GLY A 870 15.82 -25.93 16.21
N GLU A 871 14.74 -25.79 15.43
CA GLU A 871 13.35 -25.72 15.92
C GLU A 871 12.80 -27.04 16.49
N GLY A 872 13.59 -28.12 16.48
CA GLY A 872 13.23 -29.41 17.08
C GLY A 872 12.15 -30.20 16.32
N VAL A 873 11.65 -29.68 15.20
CA VAL A 873 10.65 -30.34 14.35
C VAL A 873 11.30 -30.81 13.05
N LYS A 874 11.52 -32.13 12.92
CA LYS A 874 12.02 -32.71 11.67
C LYS A 874 10.86 -33.10 10.76
N PRO A 875 10.75 -32.56 9.53
CA PRO A 875 9.71 -32.96 8.60
C PRO A 875 9.91 -34.42 8.16
N ALA A 876 8.80 -35.16 8.00
CA ALA A 876 8.85 -36.49 7.39
C ALA A 876 9.34 -36.41 5.93
N THR A 877 9.97 -37.47 5.46
CA THR A 877 10.54 -37.55 4.11
C THR A 877 9.84 -38.64 3.30
N TYR A 878 9.89 -38.50 1.98
CA TYR A 878 9.51 -39.58 1.07
C TYR A 878 10.49 -39.67 -0.08
N GLY A 879 10.57 -40.84 -0.69
CA GLY A 879 11.32 -41.06 -1.92
C GLY A 879 10.99 -42.40 -2.54
N PHE A 880 11.25 -42.52 -3.83
CA PHE A 880 11.09 -43.75 -4.60
C PHE A 880 12.42 -44.49 -4.63
N ARG A 881 12.40 -45.76 -4.25
CA ARG A 881 13.55 -46.67 -4.33
C ARG A 881 13.33 -47.63 -5.47
N ASN A 882 14.39 -47.94 -6.21
CA ASN A 882 14.35 -48.93 -7.28
C ASN A 882 15.43 -49.98 -7.03
N GLU A 883 15.03 -51.24 -7.02
CA GLU A 883 15.92 -52.39 -6.92
C GLU A 883 15.44 -53.46 -7.89
N THR A 884 16.35 -53.96 -8.73
CA THR A 884 16.05 -55.02 -9.72
C THR A 884 14.87 -54.73 -10.66
N GLY A 885 14.59 -53.45 -10.94
CA GLY A 885 13.48 -53.02 -11.80
C GLY A 885 12.14 -52.87 -11.10
N ASN A 886 12.03 -53.21 -9.80
CA ASN A 886 10.86 -52.89 -8.98
C ASN A 886 11.04 -51.52 -8.31
N THR A 887 9.99 -50.69 -8.33
CA THR A 887 10.01 -49.36 -7.70
C THR A 887 8.99 -49.31 -6.58
N TRP A 888 9.36 -48.82 -5.40
CA TRP A 888 8.42 -48.68 -4.27
C TRP A 888 8.58 -47.32 -3.58
N LEU A 889 7.60 -46.97 -2.77
CA LEU A 889 7.59 -45.74 -1.97
C LEU A 889 8.20 -46.00 -0.58
N ALA A 890 9.22 -45.23 -0.23
CA ALA A 890 9.80 -45.20 1.11
C ALA A 890 9.34 -43.94 1.86
N LEU A 891 8.79 -44.12 3.06
CA LEU A 891 8.27 -43.06 3.91
C LEU A 891 9.04 -42.97 5.22
N GLY A 892 9.77 -41.88 5.42
CA GLY A 892 10.44 -41.56 6.68
C GLY A 892 9.45 -40.96 7.70
N GLY A 893 9.70 -41.21 8.99
CA GLY A 893 8.97 -40.57 10.07
C GLY A 893 9.36 -39.11 10.32
N GLY A 894 8.51 -38.38 11.04
CA GLY A 894 8.74 -36.98 11.42
C GLY A 894 7.43 -36.23 11.62
N SER A 895 7.45 -34.91 11.41
CA SER A 895 6.24 -34.10 11.27
C SER A 895 5.40 -34.63 10.09
N PRO A 896 4.07 -34.79 10.24
CA PRO A 896 3.24 -35.49 9.26
C PRO A 896 3.40 -34.97 7.82
N LEU A 897 3.72 -35.91 6.92
CA LEU A 897 3.69 -35.75 5.48
C LEU A 897 2.82 -36.86 4.90
N TYR A 898 1.79 -36.47 4.16
CA TYR A 898 0.81 -37.37 3.61
C TYR A 898 1.05 -37.51 2.11
N VAL A 899 1.27 -38.73 1.62
CA VAL A 899 1.23 -39.02 0.18
C VAL A 899 -0.19 -39.45 -0.16
N GLU A 900 -0.89 -38.68 -0.99
CA GLU A 900 -2.34 -38.76 -1.15
C GLU A 900 -2.76 -38.96 -2.61
N GLN A 901 -3.89 -39.63 -2.82
CA GLN A 901 -4.57 -39.71 -4.11
C GLN A 901 -6.07 -39.46 -3.94
N ILE A 902 -6.66 -38.68 -4.85
CA ILE A 902 -8.11 -38.45 -4.88
C ILE A 902 -8.80 -39.73 -5.35
N VAL A 903 -9.73 -40.24 -4.55
CA VAL A 903 -10.44 -41.51 -4.81
C VAL A 903 -11.95 -41.29 -4.91
N ASN A 904 -12.57 -41.95 -5.89
CA ASN A 904 -14.02 -41.90 -6.08
C ASN A 904 -14.73 -42.96 -5.21
N VAL A 905 -14.80 -42.66 -3.91
CA VAL A 905 -15.45 -43.49 -2.90
C VAL A 905 -16.86 -42.95 -2.61
N GLN A 906 -17.86 -43.84 -2.64
CA GLN A 906 -19.23 -43.54 -2.24
C GLN A 906 -19.46 -43.97 -0.79
N GLY A 907 -20.25 -43.18 -0.05
CA GLY A 907 -20.68 -43.53 1.31
C GLY A 907 -21.57 -44.78 1.34
N ASN A 908 -21.63 -45.41 2.52
CA ASN A 908 -22.42 -46.63 2.78
C ASN A 908 -22.05 -47.83 1.89
N ARG A 909 -20.78 -47.95 1.48
CA ARG A 909 -20.20 -49.11 0.79
C ARG A 909 -18.96 -49.62 1.52
N ARG A 910 -18.51 -50.83 1.21
CA ARG A 910 -17.23 -51.35 1.70
C ARG A 910 -16.17 -51.25 0.60
N TYR A 911 -14.93 -51.04 1.02
CA TYR A 911 -13.77 -51.02 0.15
C TYR A 911 -12.64 -51.79 0.80
N ARG A 912 -11.92 -52.56 0.00
CA ARG A 912 -10.76 -53.32 0.45
C ARG A 912 -9.49 -52.67 -0.07
N LEU A 913 -8.65 -52.21 0.85
CA LEU A 913 -7.30 -51.74 0.54
C LEU A 913 -6.31 -52.87 0.78
N SER A 914 -5.56 -53.26 -0.24
CA SER A 914 -4.49 -54.25 -0.16
C SER A 914 -3.17 -53.65 -0.61
N PHE A 915 -2.08 -53.98 0.10
CA PHE A 915 -0.75 -53.43 -0.18
C PHE A 915 0.34 -54.35 0.39
N SER A 916 1.56 -54.20 -0.12
CA SER A 916 2.76 -54.85 0.39
C SER A 916 3.56 -53.83 1.20
N ALA A 917 4.03 -54.17 2.40
CA ALA A 917 4.84 -53.24 3.21
C ALA A 917 5.91 -53.96 4.04
N ARG A 918 6.99 -53.23 4.37
CA ARG A 918 8.04 -53.67 5.30
C ARG A 918 8.61 -52.48 6.09
N SER A 919 9.18 -52.76 7.26
CA SER A 919 10.05 -51.82 7.99
C SER A 919 11.41 -52.47 8.26
N SER A 920 12.48 -51.77 7.85
CA SER A 920 13.86 -52.20 8.07
C SER A 920 14.34 -51.96 9.51
N ALA A 921 13.70 -51.05 10.25
CA ALA A 921 14.11 -50.66 11.61
C ALA A 921 13.49 -51.54 12.72
N GLY A 922 12.75 -52.60 12.37
CA GLY A 922 12.02 -53.45 13.34
C GLY A 922 10.89 -52.74 14.09
N THR A 923 10.65 -51.47 13.79
CA THR A 923 9.63 -50.59 14.35
C THR A 923 9.04 -49.76 13.21
N GLY A 924 7.75 -49.45 13.26
CA GLY A 924 7.09 -48.69 12.21
C GLY A 924 5.59 -48.92 12.18
N GLU A 925 4.87 -47.90 11.73
CA GLU A 925 3.43 -47.94 11.54
C GLU A 925 3.11 -47.25 10.21
N LEU A 926 2.14 -47.76 9.48
CA LEU A 926 1.52 -47.05 8.37
C LEU A 926 0.10 -46.68 8.77
N ARG A 927 -0.22 -45.39 8.65
CA ARG A 927 -1.56 -44.88 8.89
C ARG A 927 -2.17 -44.40 7.58
N LEU A 928 -3.35 -44.93 7.30
CA LEU A 928 -4.03 -44.88 6.01
C LEU A 928 -5.38 -44.15 6.19
N PRO A 929 -5.42 -42.81 6.33
CA PRO A 929 -6.67 -42.09 6.44
C PRO A 929 -7.34 -41.91 5.07
N LEU A 930 -8.66 -42.08 5.06
CA LEU A 930 -9.59 -41.73 4.00
C LEU A 930 -10.44 -40.55 4.49
N CYS A 931 -10.19 -39.34 3.97
CA CYS A 931 -10.78 -38.10 4.48
C CYS A 931 -11.47 -37.27 3.38
N GLU A 932 -12.52 -36.54 3.75
CA GLU A 932 -13.02 -35.44 2.91
C GLU A 932 -11.99 -34.31 2.96
N LYS A 933 -11.27 -34.08 1.87
CA LYS A 933 -10.14 -33.15 1.83
C LYS A 933 -9.94 -32.59 0.43
N TRP A 934 -9.85 -31.27 0.32
CA TRP A 934 -9.40 -30.62 -0.91
C TRP A 934 -7.87 -30.53 -0.98
N MET A 935 -7.24 -29.82 -0.04
CA MET A 935 -5.78 -29.63 -0.06
C MET A 935 -5.11 -29.75 1.31
N LEU A 936 -5.48 -28.92 2.28
CA LEU A 936 -4.85 -28.92 3.62
C LEU A 936 -5.77 -29.56 4.67
N TYR A 937 -6.96 -28.99 4.86
CA TYR A 937 -7.84 -29.37 5.95
C TYR A 937 -8.66 -30.62 5.64
N SER A 938 -8.53 -31.62 6.50
CA SER A 938 -9.29 -32.87 6.46
C SER A 938 -10.57 -32.78 7.29
N ALA A 939 -11.66 -33.38 6.80
CA ALA A 939 -12.91 -33.55 7.52
C ALA A 939 -13.42 -35.00 7.39
N ASN A 940 -14.23 -35.45 8.35
CA ASN A 940 -14.92 -36.75 8.32
C ASN A 940 -14.00 -37.92 7.90
N CYS A 941 -12.89 -38.10 8.61
CA CYS A 941 -11.88 -39.10 8.30
C CYS A 941 -12.21 -40.49 8.85
N ILE A 942 -11.93 -41.53 8.06
CA ILE A 942 -11.86 -42.92 8.50
C ILE A 942 -10.40 -43.36 8.32
N ALA A 943 -9.74 -43.84 9.37
CA ALA A 943 -8.33 -44.23 9.30
C ALA A 943 -8.12 -45.68 9.69
N GLN A 944 -7.23 -46.35 8.98
CA GLN A 944 -6.69 -47.65 9.34
C GLN A 944 -5.22 -47.51 9.74
N SER A 945 -4.78 -48.27 10.74
CA SER A 945 -3.39 -48.29 11.20
C SER A 945 -2.85 -49.71 11.10
N VAL A 946 -1.69 -49.87 10.48
CA VAL A 946 -1.02 -51.16 10.30
C VAL A 946 0.37 -51.09 10.90
N ARG A 947 0.63 -51.96 11.88
CA ARG A 947 1.96 -52.06 12.53
C ARG A 947 2.90 -52.88 11.65
N LEU A 948 4.08 -52.34 11.38
CA LEU A 948 5.12 -52.97 10.58
C LEU A 948 6.22 -53.62 11.42
N GLY A 949 6.18 -53.50 12.75
CA GLY A 949 7.21 -54.05 13.64
C GLY A 949 7.42 -55.58 13.49
N GLU A 950 6.38 -56.32 13.15
CA GLU A 950 6.44 -57.78 12.95
C GLU A 950 6.94 -58.20 11.56
N THR A 951 7.29 -57.26 10.68
CA THR A 951 7.77 -57.57 9.32
C THR A 951 9.20 -58.12 9.31
N ASN A 952 10.00 -57.86 10.36
CA ASN A 952 11.41 -58.27 10.45
C ASN A 952 12.23 -57.92 9.18
N GLY A 953 11.92 -56.77 8.54
CA GLY A 953 12.56 -56.34 7.29
C GLY A 953 12.09 -57.07 6.02
N GLN A 954 11.16 -58.02 6.10
CA GLN A 954 10.62 -58.73 4.95
C GLN A 954 9.31 -58.11 4.45
N TRP A 955 9.08 -58.15 3.14
CA TRP A 955 7.82 -57.74 2.53
C TRP A 955 6.67 -58.65 2.99
N LYS A 956 5.62 -58.05 3.55
CA LYS A 956 4.37 -58.74 3.91
C LYS A 956 3.19 -58.07 3.22
N ARG A 957 2.22 -58.88 2.77
CA ARG A 957 0.95 -58.41 2.21
C ARG A 957 -0.03 -58.12 3.34
N PHE A 958 -0.63 -56.94 3.31
CA PHE A 958 -1.68 -56.51 4.22
C PHE A 958 -2.98 -56.25 3.46
N SER A 959 -4.10 -56.48 4.13
CA SER A 959 -5.44 -56.18 3.60
C SER A 959 -6.27 -55.58 4.73
N VAL A 960 -6.80 -54.37 4.52
CA VAL A 960 -7.66 -53.65 5.46
C VAL A 960 -8.95 -53.25 4.78
N GLU A 961 -10.05 -53.20 5.54
CA GLU A 961 -11.36 -52.83 5.03
C GLU A 961 -11.75 -51.44 5.52
N PHE A 962 -12.25 -50.60 4.61
CA PHE A 962 -12.85 -49.31 4.91
C PHE A 962 -14.37 -49.43 4.88
N ASP A 963 -14.99 -49.23 6.04
CA ASP A 963 -16.44 -49.09 6.17
C ASP A 963 -16.82 -47.60 6.07
N THR A 964 -17.46 -47.25 4.95
CA THR A 964 -17.83 -45.86 4.63
C THR A 964 -19.25 -45.48 5.07
N THR A 965 -19.90 -46.30 5.91
CA THR A 965 -21.20 -45.97 6.54
C THR A 965 -21.18 -44.63 7.28
N ARG A 966 -20.02 -44.22 7.82
CA ARG A 966 -19.84 -42.96 8.54
C ARG A 966 -19.66 -41.74 7.62
N LEU A 967 -19.45 -41.94 6.32
CA LEU A 967 -19.33 -40.84 5.37
C LEU A 967 -20.71 -40.33 4.97
N PRO A 968 -20.97 -39.02 5.06
CA PRO A 968 -22.27 -38.46 4.72
C PRO A 968 -22.57 -38.60 3.23
N SER A 969 -23.74 -39.15 2.88
CA SER A 969 -24.26 -39.10 1.52
C SER A 969 -24.73 -37.68 1.19
N ARG A 970 -24.22 -37.10 0.10
CA ARG A 970 -24.64 -35.78 -0.38
C ARG A 970 -25.05 -35.84 -1.85
N GLU A 971 -25.91 -34.90 -2.23
CA GLU A 971 -26.25 -34.61 -3.62
C GLU A 971 -24.99 -34.35 -4.45
N TRP A 972 -25.04 -34.66 -5.74
CA TRP A 972 -23.87 -34.62 -6.64
C TRP A 972 -23.15 -33.26 -6.64
N TYR A 973 -23.88 -32.15 -6.48
CA TYR A 973 -23.32 -30.79 -6.46
C TYR A 973 -22.69 -30.39 -5.12
N ALA A 974 -22.91 -31.17 -4.06
CA ALA A 974 -22.35 -30.96 -2.73
C ALA A 974 -21.38 -32.08 -2.31
N GLN A 975 -21.07 -33.03 -3.20
CA GLN A 975 -20.08 -34.07 -2.94
C GLN A 975 -18.70 -33.46 -2.72
N ARG A 976 -18.10 -33.81 -1.58
CA ARG A 976 -16.71 -33.44 -1.27
C ARG A 976 -15.79 -34.49 -1.86
N LEU A 977 -14.62 -34.04 -2.28
CA LEU A 977 -13.56 -34.93 -2.72
C LEU A 977 -13.01 -35.72 -1.53
N LEU A 978 -12.81 -37.02 -1.74
CA LEU A 978 -12.21 -37.93 -0.78
C LEU A 978 -10.77 -38.22 -1.21
N LYS A 979 -9.85 -38.20 -0.25
CA LYS A 979 -8.46 -38.58 -0.46
C LYS A 979 -8.10 -39.76 0.41
N LEU A 980 -7.47 -40.75 -0.21
CA LEU A 980 -6.70 -41.77 0.51
C LEU A 980 -5.29 -41.21 0.70
N SER A 981 -4.84 -41.14 1.95
CA SER A 981 -3.49 -40.71 2.28
C SER A 981 -2.69 -41.84 2.93
N ILE A 982 -1.38 -41.79 2.78
CA ILE A 982 -0.43 -42.74 3.37
C ILE A 982 0.63 -41.91 4.10
N HIS A 983 0.86 -42.19 5.38
CA HIS A 983 1.95 -41.58 6.14
C HIS A 983 2.51 -42.52 7.21
N ASN A 984 3.75 -42.24 7.61
CA ASN A 984 4.42 -42.89 8.72
C ASN A 984 4.42 -41.96 9.95
N PRO A 985 3.62 -42.23 10.99
CA PRO A 985 3.55 -41.39 12.19
C PRO A 985 4.75 -41.57 13.12
N HIS A 986 5.65 -42.53 12.88
CA HIS A 986 6.69 -42.88 13.83
C HIS A 986 8.07 -42.34 13.45
N ALA A 987 8.50 -41.29 14.16
CA ALA A 987 9.66 -40.43 13.83
C ALA A 987 11.03 -41.13 13.65
N ALA A 988 11.23 -42.32 14.21
CA ALA A 988 12.51 -43.06 14.13
C ALA A 988 12.42 -44.31 13.23
N SER A 989 11.54 -44.30 12.22
CA SER A 989 11.33 -45.44 11.34
C SER A 989 11.24 -45.03 9.87
N VAL A 990 11.51 -46.00 8.99
CA VAL A 990 11.25 -45.90 7.55
C VAL A 990 10.30 -47.05 7.18
N ALA A 991 9.18 -46.71 6.55
CA ALA A 991 8.20 -47.66 6.07
C ALA A 991 8.26 -47.73 4.54
N ASP A 992 8.59 -48.89 4.01
CA ASP A 992 8.50 -49.17 2.58
C ASP A 992 7.10 -49.72 2.27
N ILE A 993 6.46 -49.20 1.21
CA ILE A 993 5.14 -49.62 0.75
C ILE A 993 5.13 -49.77 -0.79
N ASP A 994 4.44 -50.81 -1.26
CA ASP A 994 4.31 -51.17 -2.67
C ASP A 994 2.96 -51.85 -2.98
N ASP A 995 2.62 -51.99 -4.26
CA ASP A 995 1.45 -52.70 -4.77
C ASP A 995 0.12 -52.29 -4.11
N VAL A 996 -0.10 -50.99 -3.97
CA VAL A 996 -1.28 -50.41 -3.30
C VAL A 996 -2.49 -50.47 -4.22
N SER A 997 -3.55 -51.15 -3.77
CA SER A 997 -4.78 -51.38 -4.52
C SER A 997 -6.00 -51.14 -3.65
N LEU A 998 -6.93 -50.29 -4.09
CA LEU A 998 -8.18 -49.99 -3.40
C LEU A 998 -9.35 -50.46 -4.27
N MET A 999 -9.91 -51.61 -3.92
CA MET A 999 -11.00 -52.22 -4.66
C MET A 999 -12.35 -51.92 -4.02
N SER A 1000 -13.34 -51.61 -4.85
CA SER A 1000 -14.75 -51.58 -4.47
C SER A 1000 -15.34 -53.00 -4.39
N ASP A 1001 -16.49 -53.14 -3.72
CA ASP A 1001 -17.26 -54.40 -3.66
C ASP A 1001 -17.58 -54.98 -5.06
N ASP A 1002 -17.70 -54.12 -6.08
CA ASP A 1002 -17.97 -54.48 -7.49
C ASP A 1002 -16.69 -54.91 -8.26
N GLY A 1003 -15.54 -55.04 -7.57
CA GLY A 1003 -14.27 -55.44 -8.16
C GLY A 1003 -13.52 -54.35 -8.94
N ARG A 1004 -14.03 -53.11 -8.96
CA ARG A 1004 -13.38 -51.97 -9.63
C ARG A 1004 -12.22 -51.41 -8.79
N GLU A 1005 -11.04 -51.32 -9.39
CA GLU A 1005 -9.88 -50.60 -8.86
C GLU A 1005 -10.10 -49.08 -8.91
N LEU A 1006 -9.77 -48.38 -7.82
CA LEU A 1006 -9.98 -46.94 -7.68
C LEU A 1006 -8.68 -46.14 -7.69
N LEU A 1007 -7.53 -46.77 -7.45
CA LEU A 1007 -6.22 -46.14 -7.49
C LEU A 1007 -5.56 -46.28 -8.86
N ARG A 1008 -4.69 -45.32 -9.18
CA ARG A 1008 -3.77 -45.35 -10.31
C ARG A 1008 -2.34 -45.32 -9.80
N ASN A 1009 -1.43 -45.92 -10.57
CA ASN A 1009 0.00 -45.99 -10.23
C ASN A 1009 0.25 -46.53 -8.79
N GLY A 1010 -0.46 -47.60 -8.41
CA GLY A 1010 -0.33 -48.24 -7.09
C GLY A 1010 1.00 -48.99 -6.88
N SER A 1011 1.69 -49.34 -7.98
CA SER A 1011 3.02 -49.95 -7.99
C SER A 1011 4.16 -48.93 -7.99
N PHE A 1012 3.85 -47.63 -7.99
CA PHE A 1012 4.85 -46.53 -8.00
C PHE A 1012 5.89 -46.55 -9.14
N THR A 1013 5.69 -47.37 -10.17
CA THR A 1013 6.57 -47.46 -11.36
C THR A 1013 6.68 -46.14 -12.12
N GLN A 1014 5.66 -45.28 -12.05
CA GLN A 1014 5.65 -43.93 -12.63
C GLN A 1014 5.95 -42.85 -11.58
N GLY A 1015 6.53 -43.23 -10.44
CA GLY A 1015 6.89 -42.31 -9.36
C GLY A 1015 5.68 -41.61 -8.77
N MET A 1016 5.68 -40.28 -8.82
CA MET A 1016 4.63 -39.45 -8.23
C MET A 1016 3.41 -39.26 -9.13
N ASP A 1017 3.38 -39.80 -10.35
CA ASP A 1017 2.20 -39.62 -11.22
C ASP A 1017 0.92 -40.14 -10.54
N HIS A 1018 -0.12 -39.30 -10.52
CA HIS A 1018 -1.39 -39.44 -9.79
C HIS A 1018 -1.35 -39.34 -8.26
N TRP A 1019 -0.16 -39.35 -7.66
CA TRP A 1019 0.02 -39.14 -6.23
C TRP A 1019 0.43 -37.69 -5.97
N PHE A 1020 0.02 -37.11 -4.85
CA PHE A 1020 0.42 -35.77 -4.47
C PHE A 1020 0.59 -35.67 -2.97
N PHE A 1021 1.61 -34.95 -2.51
CA PHE A 1021 1.86 -34.84 -1.07
C PHE A 1021 1.25 -33.58 -0.47
N ALA A 1022 0.95 -33.63 0.82
CA ALA A 1022 0.53 -32.49 1.62
C ALA A 1022 1.08 -32.61 3.05
N THR A 1023 1.10 -31.49 3.77
CA THR A 1023 1.63 -31.43 5.15
C THR A 1023 0.82 -30.46 6.00
N ASP A 1024 0.85 -30.68 7.32
CA ASP A 1024 0.19 -29.82 8.29
C ASP A 1024 1.10 -28.68 8.79
N ASN A 1025 2.43 -28.79 8.57
CA ASN A 1025 3.41 -27.78 8.99
C ASN A 1025 4.06 -27.11 7.78
N HIS A 1026 3.97 -25.77 7.73
CA HIS A 1026 4.41 -24.95 6.61
C HIS A 1026 5.83 -24.38 6.78
N LEU A 1027 6.32 -24.25 8.02
CA LEU A 1027 7.64 -23.68 8.33
C LEU A 1027 8.81 -24.40 7.63
N PRO A 1028 8.82 -25.75 7.49
CA PRO A 1028 9.91 -26.43 6.79
C PRO A 1028 10.02 -26.09 5.30
N TRP A 1029 9.02 -25.43 4.72
CA TRP A 1029 8.90 -25.19 3.29
C TRP A 1029 8.97 -23.71 2.92
N HIS A 1030 8.82 -22.81 3.90
CA HIS A 1030 8.66 -21.38 3.70
C HIS A 1030 9.44 -20.59 4.75
N ILE A 1031 10.31 -19.69 4.31
CA ILE A 1031 11.00 -18.71 5.18
C ILE A 1031 10.03 -17.67 5.74
N GLU A 1032 8.85 -17.52 5.12
CA GLU A 1032 7.80 -16.59 5.59
C GLU A 1032 8.26 -15.11 5.58
N ASN A 1033 9.22 -14.76 4.73
CA ASN A 1033 9.67 -13.39 4.46
C ASN A 1033 10.43 -13.32 3.12
N LEU A 1034 9.93 -12.54 2.16
CA LEU A 1034 10.49 -12.42 0.80
C LEU A 1034 11.90 -11.81 0.79
N TRP A 1035 12.16 -10.84 1.65
CA TRP A 1035 13.46 -10.17 1.71
C TRP A 1035 14.52 -11.08 2.31
N LEU A 1036 14.15 -11.79 3.37
CA LEU A 1036 15.00 -12.80 3.97
C LEU A 1036 15.20 -14.00 3.02
N GLN A 1037 14.15 -14.42 2.31
CA GLN A 1037 14.26 -15.44 1.27
C GLN A 1037 15.29 -15.04 0.20
N LEU A 1038 15.22 -13.81 -0.31
CA LEU A 1038 16.18 -13.32 -1.30
C LEU A 1038 17.62 -13.25 -0.76
N TYR A 1039 17.79 -12.89 0.51
CA TYR A 1039 19.10 -12.93 1.16
C TYR A 1039 19.61 -14.36 1.34
N PHE A 1040 18.78 -15.27 1.85
CA PHE A 1040 19.13 -16.66 2.03
C PHE A 1040 19.50 -17.34 0.71
N GLU A 1041 18.75 -17.06 -0.36
CA GLU A 1041 18.93 -17.75 -1.65
C GLU A 1041 19.97 -17.10 -2.57
N GLN A 1042 20.06 -15.76 -2.60
CA GLN A 1042 20.89 -15.00 -3.54
C GLN A 1042 21.93 -14.09 -2.86
N GLY A 1043 21.99 -14.09 -1.52
CA GLY A 1043 22.93 -13.31 -0.74
C GLY A 1043 22.67 -11.80 -0.76
N ALA A 1044 23.60 -11.05 -0.17
CA ALA A 1044 23.53 -9.59 -0.11
C ALA A 1044 23.46 -8.94 -1.51
N VAL A 1045 24.12 -9.53 -2.52
CA VAL A 1045 24.14 -9.02 -3.89
C VAL A 1045 22.76 -9.14 -4.53
N GLY A 1046 22.13 -10.32 -4.46
CA GLY A 1046 20.80 -10.53 -5.02
C GLY A 1046 19.74 -9.67 -4.34
N LEU A 1047 19.79 -9.55 -3.01
CA LEU A 1047 18.90 -8.68 -2.25
C LEU A 1047 19.03 -7.20 -2.68
N LEU A 1048 20.26 -6.69 -2.78
CA LEU A 1048 20.50 -5.31 -3.20
C LEU A 1048 19.99 -5.05 -4.63
N LEU A 1049 20.28 -5.98 -5.56
CA LEU A 1049 19.83 -5.87 -6.95
C LEU A 1049 18.31 -5.92 -7.07
N PHE A 1050 17.64 -6.76 -6.27
CA PHE A 1050 16.19 -6.80 -6.19
C PHE A 1050 15.60 -5.49 -5.64
N ALA A 1051 16.18 -4.94 -4.57
CA ALA A 1051 15.76 -3.65 -4.01
C ALA A 1051 15.93 -2.52 -5.04
N LEU A 1052 17.05 -2.52 -5.78
CA LEU A 1052 17.28 -1.58 -6.88
C LEU A 1052 16.26 -1.74 -8.00
N LEU A 1053 15.91 -2.98 -8.39
CA LEU A 1053 14.89 -3.27 -9.38
C LEU A 1053 13.50 -2.74 -8.96
N ALA A 1054 13.12 -2.94 -7.69
CA ALA A 1054 11.87 -2.42 -7.12
C ALA A 1054 11.85 -0.87 -7.14
N VAL A 1055 12.94 -0.23 -6.70
CA VAL A 1055 13.10 1.23 -6.73
C VAL A 1055 13.04 1.77 -8.16
N GLN A 1056 13.72 1.14 -9.11
CA GLN A 1056 13.70 1.54 -10.51
C GLN A 1056 12.32 1.43 -11.13
N SER A 1057 11.57 0.37 -10.80
CA SER A 1057 10.17 0.20 -11.21
C SER A 1057 9.31 1.35 -10.69
N GLY A 1058 9.46 1.72 -9.41
CA GLY A 1058 8.77 2.87 -8.81
C GLY A 1058 9.14 4.21 -9.46
N VAL A 1059 10.44 4.43 -9.75
CA VAL A 1059 10.91 5.63 -10.46
C VAL A 1059 10.34 5.70 -11.89
N ALA A 1060 10.29 4.56 -12.60
CA ALA A 1060 9.70 4.49 -13.94
C ALA A 1060 8.21 4.85 -13.92
N LEU A 1061 7.44 4.27 -12.98
CA LEU A 1061 6.02 4.61 -12.78
C LEU A 1061 5.82 6.09 -12.46
N ARG A 1062 6.67 6.68 -11.60
CA ARG A 1062 6.61 8.10 -11.24
C ARG A 1062 6.86 9.00 -12.45
N ARG A 1063 7.88 8.70 -13.27
CA ARG A 1063 8.21 9.48 -14.48
C ARG A 1063 7.08 9.42 -15.51
N ARG A 1064 6.42 8.27 -15.61
CA ARG A 1064 5.36 7.97 -16.59
C ARG A 1064 3.96 8.16 -16.06
N HIS A 1065 3.79 8.79 -14.90
CA HIS A 1065 2.48 8.93 -14.25
C HIS A 1065 1.41 9.60 -15.14
N ARG A 1066 1.85 10.49 -16.05
CA ARG A 1066 0.99 11.18 -17.03
C ARG A 1066 0.72 10.39 -18.33
N ASP A 1067 1.38 9.25 -18.55
CA ASP A 1067 1.22 8.46 -19.78
C ASP A 1067 -0.16 7.81 -19.83
N LYS A 1068 -1.04 8.34 -20.69
CA LYS A 1068 -2.43 7.86 -20.84
C LYS A 1068 -2.54 6.37 -21.19
N GLY A 1069 -1.54 5.81 -21.90
CA GLY A 1069 -1.52 4.41 -22.33
C GLY A 1069 -1.04 3.38 -21.29
N LEU A 1070 -0.54 3.84 -20.13
CA LEU A 1070 -0.05 2.96 -19.06
C LEU A 1070 -0.95 3.04 -17.82
N PRO A 1071 -1.46 1.93 -17.26
CA PRO A 1071 -2.28 1.91 -16.04
C PRO A 1071 -1.41 2.07 -14.77
N VAL A 1072 -0.70 3.20 -14.68
CA VAL A 1072 0.25 3.50 -13.57
C VAL A 1072 -0.35 3.29 -12.19
N PRO A 1073 -1.61 3.71 -11.88
CA PRO A 1073 -2.20 3.47 -10.57
C PRO A 1073 -2.31 1.99 -10.21
N ALA A 1074 -2.75 1.15 -11.17
CA ALA A 1074 -2.90 -0.29 -10.95
C ALA A 1074 -1.54 -0.97 -10.76
N LEU A 1075 -0.55 -0.61 -11.58
CA LEU A 1075 0.81 -1.14 -11.48
C LEU A 1075 1.47 -0.78 -10.14
N ALA A 1076 1.37 0.49 -9.72
CA ALA A 1076 1.92 0.94 -8.45
C ALA A 1076 1.27 0.22 -7.26
N ALA A 1077 -0.06 0.10 -7.29
CA ALA A 1077 -0.83 -0.59 -6.27
C ALA A 1077 -0.47 -2.08 -6.16
N ALA A 1078 -0.39 -2.78 -7.29
CA ALA A 1078 -0.04 -4.20 -7.32
C ALA A 1078 1.39 -4.45 -6.79
N LEU A 1079 2.38 -3.68 -7.26
CA LEU A 1079 3.77 -3.84 -6.85
C LEU A 1079 3.98 -3.50 -5.37
N ILE A 1080 3.41 -2.38 -4.88
CA ILE A 1080 3.54 -2.00 -3.47
C ILE A 1080 2.81 -2.99 -2.56
N GLY A 1081 1.59 -3.41 -2.94
CA GLY A 1081 0.85 -4.42 -2.19
C GLY A 1081 1.62 -5.73 -2.09
N PHE A 1082 2.19 -6.23 -3.20
CA PHE A 1082 2.97 -7.47 -3.21
C PHE A 1082 4.23 -7.39 -2.33
N LEU A 1083 4.97 -6.27 -2.41
CA LEU A 1083 6.15 -6.07 -1.56
C LEU A 1083 5.79 -5.95 -0.07
N ALA A 1084 4.64 -5.34 0.25
CA ALA A 1084 4.14 -5.26 1.61
C ALA A 1084 3.73 -6.64 2.15
N LEU A 1085 3.05 -7.45 1.34
CA LEU A 1085 2.74 -8.84 1.70
C LEU A 1085 4.02 -9.67 1.90
N GLY A 1086 5.02 -9.44 1.05
CA GLY A 1086 6.32 -10.11 1.10
C GLY A 1086 7.15 -9.78 2.34
N ALA A 1087 6.83 -8.73 3.09
CA ALA A 1087 7.48 -8.47 4.38
C ALA A 1087 7.21 -9.55 5.43
N LEU A 1088 6.14 -10.33 5.26
CA LEU A 1088 5.69 -11.36 6.20
C LEU A 1088 5.45 -12.73 5.53
N ASN A 1089 5.79 -12.89 4.25
CA ASN A 1089 5.58 -14.15 3.52
C ASN A 1089 6.67 -14.35 2.46
N SER A 1090 7.06 -15.60 2.19
CA SER A 1090 7.92 -15.97 1.07
C SER A 1090 7.07 -16.18 -0.19
N LEU A 1091 7.12 -15.21 -1.11
CA LEU A 1091 6.21 -15.17 -2.26
C LEU A 1091 6.80 -15.79 -3.53
N PHE A 1092 8.12 -15.97 -3.59
CA PHE A 1092 8.81 -16.52 -4.76
C PHE A 1092 8.93 -18.05 -4.74
N ASP A 1093 8.44 -18.69 -3.67
CA ASP A 1093 8.22 -20.15 -3.61
C ASP A 1093 7.22 -20.63 -4.66
N PHE A 1094 6.38 -19.71 -5.16
CA PHE A 1094 5.33 -19.91 -6.15
C PHE A 1094 5.74 -19.29 -7.51
N PRO A 1095 6.19 -20.09 -8.49
CA PRO A 1095 6.75 -19.58 -9.74
C PRO A 1095 5.77 -18.73 -10.58
N ARG A 1096 4.47 -19.00 -10.46
CA ARG A 1096 3.43 -18.22 -11.15
C ARG A 1096 3.31 -16.79 -10.60
N LEU A 1097 3.54 -16.61 -9.30
CA LEU A 1097 3.53 -15.30 -8.67
C LEU A 1097 4.78 -14.50 -9.01
N SER A 1098 5.94 -15.14 -9.01
CA SER A 1098 7.19 -14.49 -9.44
C SER A 1098 7.13 -14.09 -10.91
N LEU A 1099 6.60 -14.96 -11.79
CA LEU A 1099 6.29 -14.63 -13.19
C LEU A 1099 5.45 -13.35 -13.31
N LEU A 1100 4.31 -13.31 -12.62
CA LEU A 1100 3.39 -12.17 -12.68
C LEU A 1100 4.04 -10.89 -12.16
N PHE A 1101 4.74 -10.97 -11.01
CA PHE A 1101 5.47 -9.84 -10.44
C PHE A 1101 6.50 -9.27 -11.42
N TYR A 1102 7.35 -10.13 -12.00
CA TYR A 1102 8.38 -9.68 -12.94
C TYR A 1102 7.78 -9.11 -14.22
N LEU A 1103 6.71 -9.69 -14.77
CA LEU A 1103 6.00 -9.10 -15.91
C LEU A 1103 5.47 -7.69 -15.61
N LEU A 1104 4.88 -7.49 -14.43
CA LEU A 1104 4.35 -6.19 -14.01
C LEU A 1104 5.48 -5.17 -13.79
N ALA A 1105 6.55 -5.57 -13.10
CA ALA A 1105 7.73 -4.72 -12.88
C ALA A 1105 8.38 -4.33 -14.23
N SER A 1106 8.57 -5.29 -15.13
CA SER A 1106 9.11 -5.02 -16.48
C SER A 1106 8.19 -4.12 -17.29
N SER A 1107 6.86 -4.30 -17.23
CA SER A 1107 5.89 -3.44 -17.95
C SER A 1107 6.01 -1.96 -17.56
N ALA A 1108 6.34 -1.68 -16.29
CA ALA A 1108 6.58 -0.32 -15.82
C ALA A 1108 7.83 0.31 -16.46
N MET A 1109 8.88 -0.48 -16.66
CA MET A 1109 10.20 -0.03 -17.11
C MET A 1109 10.39 -0.02 -18.64
N LEU A 1110 9.57 -0.78 -19.39
CA LEU A 1110 9.68 -0.87 -20.85
C LEU A 1110 9.45 0.48 -21.55
N GLN A 1111 10.37 0.89 -22.43
CA GLN A 1111 10.19 2.06 -23.27
C GLN A 1111 9.27 1.72 -24.46
N VAL A 1112 8.23 2.52 -24.63
CA VAL A 1112 7.29 2.43 -25.76
C VAL A 1112 7.74 3.40 -26.83
N THR A 1113 7.93 2.89 -28.04
CA THR A 1113 8.34 3.71 -29.20
C THR A 1113 7.09 4.35 -29.80
N PRO A 1114 6.90 5.69 -29.74
CA PRO A 1114 5.72 6.31 -30.31
C PRO A 1114 5.75 6.17 -31.84
N ARG A 1115 4.70 5.57 -32.42
CA ARG A 1115 4.49 5.62 -33.87
C ARG A 1115 4.29 7.08 -34.27
N SER A 1116 5.13 7.61 -35.17
CA SER A 1116 4.76 8.81 -35.91
C SER A 1116 3.50 8.47 -36.70
N ARG A 1117 2.45 9.27 -36.53
CA ARG A 1117 1.17 9.14 -37.26
C ARG A 1117 1.29 9.45 -38.77
N ALA A 1118 2.50 9.63 -39.30
CA ALA A 1118 2.74 10.09 -40.66
C ALA A 1118 2.67 8.98 -41.72
N ALA A 1119 2.55 7.70 -41.34
CA ALA A 1119 2.61 6.57 -42.29
C ALA A 1119 1.27 5.84 -42.48
N SER A 1120 0.13 6.46 -42.14
CA SER A 1120 -1.20 5.89 -42.44
C SER A 1120 -1.97 6.63 -43.52
N ASP A 1121 -1.51 7.81 -43.96
CA ASP A 1121 -2.19 8.58 -45.02
C ASP A 1121 -1.60 8.33 -46.42
N ASP A 1122 -0.40 7.75 -46.53
CA ASP A 1122 0.25 7.50 -47.84
C ASP A 1122 -0.11 6.15 -48.48
N ASP A 1123 -0.67 5.20 -47.73
CA ASP A 1123 -1.11 3.89 -48.26
C ASP A 1123 -2.59 3.87 -48.71
N GLU A 1124 -3.35 4.95 -48.47
CA GLU A 1124 -4.78 5.05 -48.85
C GLU A 1124 -5.01 5.77 -50.20
N HIS A 1125 -3.93 6.16 -50.91
CA HIS A 1125 -4.02 6.84 -52.22
C HIS A 1125 -3.71 5.97 -53.46
N ALA A 1126 -3.55 4.65 -53.32
CA ALA A 1126 -3.22 3.79 -54.46
C ALA A 1126 -4.40 3.04 -55.12
N LEU A 1127 -5.65 3.18 -54.66
CA LEU A 1127 -6.80 2.46 -55.26
C LEU A 1127 -8.08 3.31 -55.22
N ALA A 1128 -8.31 4.13 -56.24
CA ALA A 1128 -9.62 4.70 -56.55
C ALA A 1128 -9.90 4.62 -58.06
N PRO A 1129 -10.97 3.93 -58.51
CA PRO A 1129 -11.53 4.17 -59.83
C PRO A 1129 -12.56 5.31 -59.76
N ALA A 1130 -12.63 6.04 -60.87
CA ALA A 1130 -13.43 7.23 -61.12
C ALA A 1130 -14.94 7.08 -60.81
N HIS A 1131 -15.57 8.16 -60.28
CA HIS A 1131 -16.88 8.64 -60.75
C HIS A 1131 -17.23 10.05 -60.23
N ARG A 1132 -17.29 10.96 -61.21
CA ARG A 1132 -17.89 12.31 -61.36
C ARG A 1132 -18.64 13.01 -60.21
N ASP A 1133 -18.21 14.26 -60.03
CA ASP A 1133 -18.88 15.45 -59.51
C ASP A 1133 -20.29 15.72 -60.06
N VAL A 1134 -21.26 15.90 -59.17
CA VAL A 1134 -22.42 16.80 -59.37
C VAL A 1134 -22.83 17.40 -58.01
N ARG A 1135 -22.98 18.74 -57.96
CA ARG A 1135 -23.49 19.60 -56.87
C ARG A 1135 -22.47 20.22 -55.91
N ARG A 1136 -21.73 21.22 -56.42
CA ARG A 1136 -21.36 22.41 -55.61
C ARG A 1136 -21.06 23.63 -56.50
N GLU A 1137 -22.04 24.00 -57.33
CA GLU A 1137 -21.99 25.24 -58.10
C GLU A 1137 -23.38 25.89 -58.18
N ARG A 1138 -23.96 26.21 -57.01
CA ARG A 1138 -25.21 26.99 -56.89
C ARG A 1138 -25.18 27.93 -55.69
N ALA A 1139 -24.18 28.80 -55.64
CA ALA A 1139 -24.18 29.96 -54.74
C ALA A 1139 -23.46 31.18 -55.34
N TYR A 1140 -23.59 31.40 -56.65
CA TYR A 1140 -23.05 32.62 -57.28
C TYR A 1140 -23.97 33.31 -58.30
N ILE A 1141 -25.23 32.88 -58.47
CA ILE A 1141 -26.21 33.61 -59.29
C ILE A 1141 -27.59 33.53 -58.64
N ALA A 1142 -27.90 34.50 -57.77
CA ALA A 1142 -29.28 34.89 -57.42
C ALA A 1142 -29.25 36.16 -56.55
N ALA A 1143 -28.67 37.24 -57.09
CA ALA A 1143 -28.91 38.59 -56.62
C ALA A 1143 -28.99 39.50 -57.84
N HIS A 1144 -30.06 39.34 -58.63
CA HIS A 1144 -30.65 40.35 -59.53
C HIS A 1144 -31.93 39.75 -60.14
N ALA A 1145 -33.09 40.16 -59.61
CA ALA A 1145 -34.39 40.36 -60.30
C ALA A 1145 -35.57 40.19 -59.32
N THR A 1146 -36.07 41.33 -58.82
CA THR A 1146 -37.50 41.70 -58.70
C THR A 1146 -38.52 40.63 -58.27
N MET A 1147 -38.94 40.65 -57.00
CA MET A 1147 -40.28 41.07 -56.51
C MET A 1147 -40.32 41.02 -54.99
#